data_AF-F4JB86-F1
#
_entry.id   AF-F4JB86-F1
#
_cell.length_a   1.000
_cell.length_b   1.000
_cell.length_c   1.000
_cell.angle_alpha   90.00
_cell.angle_beta   90.00
_cell.angle_gamma   90.00
#
_symmetry.space_group_name_H-M   'P 1'
#
loop_
_entity.id
_entity.type
_entity.pdbx_description
1 polymer ?
#
loop_
_entity_poly.entity_id
_entity_poly.type
_entity_poly.pdbx_seq_one_letter_code
_entity_poly.pdbx_strand_id
1 'polypeptide(L)'
;MEKLKDFEKRLRESTEKSQNLKDYLGIIEFSKTSIETKELGADLIPRYFQFYTSHSNQAFDAYKDIIEAVDVNLTVRVQAIRKLPLFCKDAPELVSKIIDVLVQCLAIDQQEQHEAVHETFMSLFQQDTLSDLINKLPEPRKLDLLEALAEISPHTTTLIASEMLPPIFELLKKYMPARNTVEKSDSRYVECLLYVFHHMAHKVPEATNSLCGYKVVPTQPSDRIGDDFSKLYKESTERLINLEDLIKASVEQLVQEMSDHDKAYLLFDSMSGDDKAILYMKRQDTKTELRTCINILAMTEVLHAEVPSFIGDTNVVKLSWKEATKPLAYTRALYTDLMYGIPPDIDAFHNFMDKLSEDLLNKLDMEGMCELEDDQVQALVGSSGLKQAQDTLPESRIFLHENPKVPCLFWRIRESTLLKLVTSKSWKKFLGFIRDQLFHLICWAYAASDLVSATRIMRNWEVEYIPLCPWYLCSFCRPEYLGEDENPEKEDDENPEKGHYCYGNDIEDCLLYIKQHGIPREICKKFDCKDWQPPNADDPHMHTTKLKSVRKIESMEEALLLLPHFPIGADLVVFKELWTVGEEIYYGPGTNSRGFRSYHAVIVSSIEIYKGEVVAICKMSNGTKVCDEGYVRVSLATTYMVVGASPKKKEHVRATSKPMHLLSEFIIIDIDENEKEKEREREKETESEEENPEDNQKGNPEHNPKEKSEEMQYPDFGASKFHNSLNEHIMPDSDKSLGNVSGEEIKMVTEGLTSLSKFGEKGPQERMHEPVEIVERGKRPANEAGNDVGTKKARTESSGCAHGI
;
A
#
# COMPACT_ATOMS: atom_id res chain seq x y z
N MET A 1 -13.66 -55.68 -21.93
CA MET A 1 -12.89 -56.37 -20.86
C MET A 1 -12.24 -57.67 -21.31
N GLU A 2 -12.97 -58.71 -21.70
CA GLU A 2 -12.37 -60.03 -22.08
C GLU A 2 -11.28 -59.91 -23.15
N LYS A 3 -11.53 -59.11 -24.20
CA LYS A 3 -10.54 -58.84 -25.25
C LYS A 3 -9.23 -58.27 -24.72
N LEU A 4 -9.26 -57.35 -23.75
CA LEU A 4 -8.05 -56.79 -23.13
C LEU A 4 -7.25 -57.87 -22.39
N LYS A 5 -7.93 -58.74 -21.65
CA LYS A 5 -7.29 -59.87 -20.96
C LYS A 5 -6.70 -60.87 -21.93
N ASP A 6 -7.34 -61.10 -23.07
CA ASP A 6 -6.83 -61.96 -24.14
C ASP A 6 -5.57 -61.36 -24.80
N PHE A 7 -5.57 -60.06 -25.08
CA PHE A 7 -4.39 -59.33 -25.56
C PHE A 7 -3.24 -59.43 -24.56
N GLU A 8 -3.51 -59.14 -23.28
CA GLU A 8 -2.52 -59.24 -22.20
C GLU A 8 -1.94 -60.65 -22.09
N LYS A 9 -2.78 -61.68 -22.11
CA LYS A 9 -2.34 -63.08 -22.00
C LYS A 9 -1.37 -63.43 -23.13
N ARG A 10 -1.67 -63.05 -24.37
CA ARG A 10 -0.79 -63.29 -25.53
C ARG A 10 0.54 -62.53 -25.42
N LEU A 11 0.53 -61.29 -24.93
CA LEU A 11 1.76 -60.52 -24.68
C LEU A 11 2.60 -61.14 -23.57
N ARG A 12 1.96 -61.60 -22.48
CA ARG A 12 2.64 -62.22 -21.34
C ARG A 12 3.30 -63.55 -21.74
N GLU A 13 2.60 -64.38 -22.51
CA GLU A 13 3.06 -65.70 -22.98
C GLU A 13 4.07 -65.60 -24.15
N SER A 14 4.20 -64.44 -24.80
CA SER A 14 5.13 -64.25 -25.91
C SER A 14 6.59 -64.20 -25.46
N THR A 15 7.42 -64.99 -26.15
CA THR A 15 8.89 -64.99 -26.03
C THR A 15 9.51 -63.73 -26.64
N GLU A 16 8.95 -63.23 -27.76
CA GLU A 16 9.37 -62.00 -28.43
C GLU A 16 8.23 -60.98 -28.42
N LYS A 17 8.11 -60.23 -27.33
CA LYS A 17 7.02 -59.25 -27.15
C LYS A 17 6.99 -58.22 -28.27
N SER A 18 8.14 -57.72 -28.73
CA SER A 18 8.25 -56.73 -29.82
C SER A 18 7.54 -57.13 -31.12
N GLN A 19 7.35 -58.43 -31.40
CA GLN A 19 6.65 -58.91 -32.60
C GLN A 19 5.12 -58.84 -32.49
N ASN A 20 4.58 -58.73 -31.27
CA ASN A 20 3.14 -58.75 -31.01
C ASN A 20 2.51 -57.35 -30.98
N LEU A 21 2.93 -56.46 -31.89
CA LEU A 21 2.44 -55.09 -31.96
C LEU A 21 0.90 -55.00 -32.07
N LYS A 22 0.27 -55.92 -32.81
CA LYS A 22 -1.20 -55.96 -32.94
C LYS A 22 -1.92 -56.14 -31.61
N ASP A 23 -1.35 -56.93 -30.71
CA ASP A 23 -1.96 -57.15 -29.40
C ASP A 23 -1.82 -55.90 -28.51
N TYR A 24 -0.67 -55.21 -28.58
CA TYR A 24 -0.47 -53.95 -27.86
C TYR A 24 -1.35 -52.82 -28.38
N LEU A 25 -1.47 -52.68 -29.71
CA LEU A 25 -2.43 -51.74 -30.32
C LEU A 25 -3.88 -52.07 -29.94
N GLY A 26 -4.20 -53.37 -29.83
CA GLY A 26 -5.47 -53.83 -29.29
C GLY A 26 -5.72 -53.39 -27.84
N ILE A 27 -4.69 -53.39 -26.99
CA ILE A 27 -4.80 -52.86 -25.61
C ILE A 27 -5.13 -51.36 -25.64
N ILE A 28 -4.42 -50.59 -26.46
CA ILE A 28 -4.61 -49.13 -26.60
C ILE A 28 -6.00 -48.79 -27.13
N GLU A 29 -6.50 -49.52 -28.13
CA GLU A 29 -7.81 -49.23 -28.73
C GLU A 29 -8.96 -49.60 -27.79
N PHE A 30 -8.88 -50.78 -27.17
CA PHE A 30 -9.96 -51.27 -26.30
C PHE A 30 -10.01 -50.58 -24.93
N SER A 31 -8.92 -49.96 -24.47
CA SER A 31 -8.94 -49.18 -23.21
C SER A 31 -9.87 -47.96 -23.29
N LYS A 32 -10.30 -47.53 -24.47
CA LYS A 32 -11.18 -46.37 -24.66
C LYS A 32 -12.68 -46.68 -24.57
N THR A 33 -13.07 -47.96 -24.42
CA THR A 33 -14.45 -48.40 -24.72
C THR A 33 -15.45 -48.35 -23.56
N SER A 34 -14.98 -48.52 -22.33
CA SER A 34 -15.77 -48.46 -21.08
C SER A 34 -14.90 -48.05 -19.89
N ILE A 35 -15.54 -47.67 -18.79
CA ILE A 35 -14.86 -47.31 -17.52
C ILE A 35 -13.92 -48.44 -17.07
N GLU A 36 -14.42 -49.68 -17.02
CA GLU A 36 -13.63 -50.84 -16.57
C GLU A 36 -12.45 -51.12 -17.50
N THR A 37 -12.60 -50.84 -18.81
CA THR A 37 -11.50 -51.01 -19.76
C THR A 37 -10.45 -49.90 -19.65
N LYS A 38 -10.84 -48.67 -19.30
CA LYS A 38 -9.89 -47.58 -18.99
C LYS A 38 -9.07 -47.94 -17.76
N GLU A 39 -9.71 -48.43 -16.71
CA GLU A 39 -9.03 -48.83 -15.48
C GLU A 39 -8.03 -49.95 -15.71
N LEU A 40 -8.39 -50.96 -16.51
CA LEU A 40 -7.46 -52.01 -16.90
C LEU A 40 -6.34 -51.47 -17.81
N GLY A 41 -6.68 -50.56 -18.73
CA GLY A 41 -5.73 -49.88 -19.60
C GLY A 41 -4.66 -49.07 -18.83
N ALA A 42 -5.06 -48.44 -17.72
CA ALA A 42 -4.18 -47.67 -16.84
C ALA A 42 -2.98 -48.47 -16.30
N ASP A 43 -3.15 -49.79 -16.20
CA ASP A 43 -2.11 -50.73 -15.77
C ASP A 43 -1.40 -51.42 -16.93
N LEU A 44 -2.13 -51.79 -17.99
CA LEU A 44 -1.59 -52.56 -19.11
C LEU A 44 -0.72 -51.75 -20.08
N ILE A 45 -1.10 -50.51 -20.39
CA ILE A 45 -0.37 -49.66 -21.35
C ILE A 45 1.09 -49.45 -20.90
N PRO A 46 1.37 -48.88 -19.69
CA PRO A 46 2.74 -48.60 -19.27
C PRO A 46 3.58 -49.87 -19.09
N ARG A 47 2.95 -51.01 -18.74
CA ARG A 47 3.63 -52.29 -18.51
C ARG A 47 4.38 -52.81 -19.75
N TYR A 48 3.78 -52.65 -20.94
CA TYR A 48 4.34 -53.17 -22.19
C TYR A 48 4.98 -52.10 -23.08
N PHE A 49 4.91 -50.83 -22.67
CA PHE A 49 5.38 -49.68 -23.44
C PHE A 49 6.80 -49.83 -23.99
N GLN A 50 7.74 -50.31 -23.16
CA GLN A 50 9.16 -50.48 -23.50
C GLN A 50 9.43 -51.30 -24.79
N PHE A 51 8.50 -52.19 -25.18
CA PHE A 51 8.67 -53.04 -26.37
C PHE A 51 8.18 -52.38 -27.67
N TYR A 52 7.50 -51.23 -27.58
CA TYR A 52 6.78 -50.60 -28.69
C TYR A 52 6.97 -49.08 -28.74
N THR A 53 8.18 -48.60 -28.45
CA THR A 53 8.52 -47.17 -28.47
C THR A 53 8.24 -46.48 -29.81
N SER A 54 8.21 -47.22 -30.93
CA SER A 54 7.79 -46.70 -32.23
C SER A 54 6.35 -46.19 -32.29
N HIS A 55 5.51 -46.55 -31.32
CA HIS A 55 4.12 -46.10 -31.18
C HIS A 55 3.93 -45.28 -29.89
N SER A 56 5.00 -44.63 -29.41
CA SER A 56 5.03 -43.89 -28.14
C SER A 56 3.89 -42.88 -28.02
N ASN A 57 3.68 -42.07 -29.06
CA ASN A 57 2.61 -41.06 -29.10
C ASN A 57 1.21 -41.67 -28.97
N GLN A 58 0.89 -42.72 -29.73
CA GLN A 58 -0.43 -43.33 -29.69
C GLN A 58 -0.73 -43.96 -28.32
N ALA A 59 0.27 -44.59 -27.71
CA ALA A 59 0.15 -45.15 -26.36
C ALA A 59 -0.04 -44.05 -25.32
N PHE A 60 0.75 -42.97 -25.41
CA PHE A 60 0.67 -41.85 -24.49
C PHE A 60 -0.66 -41.11 -24.60
N ASP A 61 -1.14 -40.81 -25.80
CA ASP A 61 -2.41 -40.10 -25.99
C ASP A 61 -3.59 -40.91 -25.41
N ALA A 62 -3.60 -42.23 -25.59
CA ALA A 62 -4.58 -43.10 -24.95
C ALA A 62 -4.43 -43.16 -23.42
N TYR A 63 -3.21 -43.02 -22.89
CA TYR A 63 -2.97 -42.96 -21.46
C TYR A 63 -3.41 -41.63 -20.85
N LYS A 64 -3.18 -40.53 -21.55
CA LYS A 64 -3.69 -39.19 -21.22
C LYS A 64 -5.22 -39.20 -21.15
N ASP A 65 -5.89 -39.79 -22.15
CA ASP A 65 -7.35 -39.95 -22.16
C ASP A 65 -7.87 -40.68 -20.90
N ILE A 66 -7.10 -41.62 -20.35
CA ILE A 66 -7.46 -42.36 -19.11
C ILE A 66 -7.28 -41.49 -17.87
N ILE A 67 -6.23 -40.67 -17.80
CA ILE A 67 -6.00 -39.77 -16.67
C ILE A 67 -7.06 -38.67 -16.62
N GLU A 68 -7.42 -38.09 -17.77
CA GLU A 68 -8.40 -36.99 -17.90
C GLU A 68 -9.86 -37.44 -17.83
N ALA A 69 -10.11 -38.75 -17.87
CA ALA A 69 -11.45 -39.31 -17.82
C ALA A 69 -12.14 -39.05 -16.48
N VAL A 70 -13.21 -38.25 -16.49
CA VAL A 70 -14.01 -37.85 -15.30
C VAL A 70 -14.60 -39.07 -14.57
N ASP A 71 -14.88 -40.14 -15.31
CA ASP A 71 -15.52 -41.38 -14.87
C ASP A 71 -14.56 -42.42 -14.27
N VAL A 72 -13.24 -42.22 -14.35
CA VAL A 72 -12.24 -43.13 -13.76
C VAL A 72 -12.10 -42.91 -12.26
N ASN A 73 -12.07 -44.00 -11.49
CA ASN A 73 -11.88 -43.97 -10.04
C ASN A 73 -10.60 -43.20 -9.65
N LEU A 74 -10.71 -42.36 -8.61
CA LEU A 74 -9.60 -41.53 -8.14
C LEU A 74 -8.33 -42.35 -7.85
N THR A 75 -8.47 -43.48 -7.15
CA THR A 75 -7.34 -44.38 -6.85
C THR A 75 -6.63 -44.86 -8.11
N VAL A 76 -7.38 -45.16 -9.18
CA VAL A 76 -6.80 -45.59 -10.45
C VAL A 76 -6.09 -44.42 -11.14
N ARG A 77 -6.69 -43.24 -11.14
CA ARG A 77 -6.08 -42.01 -11.69
C ARG A 77 -4.76 -41.67 -10.98
N VAL A 78 -4.74 -41.70 -9.66
CA VAL A 78 -3.55 -41.46 -8.82
C VAL A 78 -2.45 -42.47 -9.14
N GLN A 79 -2.78 -43.75 -9.27
CA GLN A 79 -1.82 -44.79 -9.67
C GLN A 79 -1.34 -44.63 -11.11
N ALA A 80 -2.19 -44.11 -12.02
CA ALA A 80 -1.80 -43.83 -13.39
C ALA A 80 -0.81 -42.68 -13.48
N ILE A 81 -1.03 -41.60 -12.71
CA ILE A 81 -0.11 -40.46 -12.62
C ILE A 81 1.28 -40.92 -12.14
N ARG A 82 1.35 -41.76 -11.10
CA ARG A 82 2.61 -42.33 -10.58
C ARG A 82 3.38 -43.19 -11.60
N LYS A 83 2.70 -43.70 -12.62
CA LYS A 83 3.30 -44.53 -13.68
C LYS A 83 3.79 -43.72 -14.89
N LEU A 84 3.50 -42.42 -14.98
CA LEU A 84 3.96 -41.56 -16.08
C LEU A 84 5.50 -41.58 -16.30
N PRO A 85 6.37 -41.59 -15.26
CA PRO A 85 7.82 -41.67 -15.46
C PRO A 85 8.31 -42.92 -16.21
N LEU A 86 7.50 -43.97 -16.28
CA LEU A 86 7.84 -45.19 -17.04
C LEU A 86 7.92 -44.93 -18.55
N PHE A 87 7.19 -43.93 -19.05
CA PHE A 87 7.24 -43.54 -20.46
C PHE A 87 8.54 -42.79 -20.79
N CYS A 88 9.03 -41.93 -19.89
CA CYS A 88 10.25 -41.13 -20.11
C CYS A 88 11.50 -41.97 -20.30
N LYS A 89 11.60 -43.10 -19.60
CA LYS A 89 12.77 -43.98 -19.65
C LYS A 89 13.05 -44.50 -21.07
N ASP A 90 11.99 -44.84 -21.80
CA ASP A 90 12.10 -45.47 -23.13
C ASP A 90 11.79 -44.50 -24.28
N ALA A 91 11.13 -43.37 -23.98
CA ALA A 91 10.69 -42.36 -24.94
C ALA A 91 10.89 -40.94 -24.36
N PRO A 92 12.13 -40.41 -24.33
CA PRO A 92 12.44 -39.09 -23.76
C PRO A 92 11.75 -37.94 -24.49
N GLU A 93 11.27 -38.15 -25.72
CA GLU A 93 10.45 -37.18 -26.45
C GLU A 93 9.08 -36.92 -25.81
N LEU A 94 8.59 -37.81 -24.94
CA LEU A 94 7.30 -37.67 -24.26
C LEU A 94 7.36 -36.77 -23.02
N VAL A 95 8.55 -36.40 -22.55
CA VAL A 95 8.74 -35.63 -21.32
C VAL A 95 7.90 -34.34 -21.30
N SER A 96 7.91 -33.57 -22.40
CA SER A 96 7.11 -32.33 -22.48
C SER A 96 5.60 -32.62 -22.35
N LYS A 97 5.11 -33.69 -22.98
CA LYS A 97 3.69 -34.07 -22.92
C LYS A 97 3.30 -34.57 -21.53
N ILE A 98 4.20 -35.27 -20.85
CA ILE A 98 4.00 -35.73 -19.47
C ILE A 98 3.86 -34.54 -18.54
N ILE A 99 4.73 -33.54 -18.68
CA ILE A 99 4.65 -32.31 -17.90
C ILE A 99 3.33 -31.60 -18.15
N ASP A 100 2.86 -31.52 -19.40
CA ASP A 100 1.54 -30.95 -19.70
C ASP A 100 0.41 -31.65 -18.94
N VAL A 101 0.44 -32.99 -18.88
CA VAL A 101 -0.54 -33.78 -18.13
C VAL A 101 -0.42 -33.51 -16.62
N LEU A 102 0.80 -33.42 -16.08
CA LEU A 102 1.01 -33.14 -14.66
C LEU A 102 0.51 -31.75 -14.29
N VAL A 103 0.85 -30.72 -15.06
CA VAL A 103 0.37 -29.35 -14.86
C VAL A 103 -1.17 -29.30 -14.91
N GLN A 104 -1.79 -29.98 -15.86
CA GLN A 104 -3.26 -30.10 -15.93
C GLN A 104 -3.86 -30.84 -14.74
N CYS A 105 -3.19 -31.87 -14.23
CA CYS A 105 -3.61 -32.60 -13.04
C CYS A 105 -3.57 -31.72 -11.78
N LEU A 106 -2.72 -30.69 -11.74
CA LEU A 106 -2.66 -29.76 -10.60
C LEU A 106 -3.85 -28.79 -10.55
N ALA A 107 -4.49 -28.52 -11.69
CA ALA A 107 -5.69 -27.70 -11.74
C ALA A 107 -6.91 -28.34 -11.03
N ILE A 108 -6.81 -29.60 -10.61
CA ILE A 108 -7.86 -30.35 -9.91
C ILE A 108 -7.56 -30.31 -8.40
N ASP A 109 -8.49 -29.79 -7.60
CA ASP A 109 -8.35 -29.61 -6.14
C ASP A 109 -8.54 -30.93 -5.37
N GLN A 110 -7.54 -31.82 -5.44
CA GLN A 110 -7.55 -33.13 -4.77
C GLN A 110 -6.16 -33.47 -4.19
N GLN A 111 -6.04 -33.52 -2.87
CA GLN A 111 -4.77 -33.75 -2.16
C GLN A 111 -4.04 -35.04 -2.58
N GLU A 112 -4.74 -36.17 -2.66
CA GLU A 112 -4.14 -37.46 -3.08
C GLU A 112 -3.55 -37.40 -4.50
N GLN A 113 -4.15 -36.58 -5.37
CA GLN A 113 -3.69 -36.36 -6.73
C GLN A 113 -2.46 -35.46 -6.76
N HIS A 114 -2.43 -34.40 -5.94
CA HIS A 114 -1.26 -33.53 -5.80
C HIS A 114 -0.03 -34.27 -5.26
N GLU A 115 -0.23 -35.16 -4.28
CA GLU A 115 0.84 -36.03 -3.76
C GLU A 115 1.41 -36.93 -4.86
N ALA A 116 0.56 -37.55 -5.69
CA ALA A 116 1.02 -38.36 -6.82
C ALA A 116 1.73 -37.54 -7.90
N VAL A 117 1.27 -36.32 -8.20
CA VAL A 117 1.97 -35.42 -9.14
C VAL A 117 3.36 -35.06 -8.61
N HIS A 118 3.48 -34.77 -7.32
CA HIS A 118 4.76 -34.51 -6.65
C HIS A 118 5.73 -35.70 -6.74
N GLU A 119 5.27 -36.89 -6.36
CA GLU A 119 6.08 -38.12 -6.48
C GLU A 119 6.54 -38.35 -7.93
N THR A 120 5.66 -38.09 -8.89
CA THR A 120 5.98 -38.18 -10.31
C THR A 120 7.03 -37.16 -10.73
N PHE A 121 6.94 -35.89 -10.29
CA PHE A 121 7.99 -34.90 -10.52
C PHE A 121 9.33 -35.33 -9.89
N MET A 122 9.33 -35.86 -8.66
CA MET A 122 10.57 -36.35 -8.03
C MET A 122 11.20 -37.49 -8.83
N SER A 123 10.38 -38.43 -9.32
CA SER A 123 10.87 -39.51 -10.18
C SER A 123 11.44 -38.99 -11.51
N LEU A 124 10.93 -37.88 -12.05
CA LEU A 124 11.49 -37.22 -13.23
C LEU A 124 12.81 -36.52 -12.89
N PHE A 125 12.90 -35.84 -11.75
CA PHE A 125 14.10 -35.14 -11.30
C PHE A 125 15.26 -36.08 -10.94
N GLN A 126 14.96 -37.33 -10.60
CA GLN A 126 15.97 -38.38 -10.43
C GLN A 126 16.52 -38.91 -11.76
N GLN A 127 15.75 -38.81 -12.85
CA GLN A 127 16.20 -39.24 -14.20
C GLN A 127 17.02 -38.15 -14.90
N ASP A 128 16.53 -36.92 -14.86
CA ASP A 128 17.15 -35.72 -15.40
C ASP A 128 17.18 -34.66 -14.29
N THR A 129 18.27 -33.90 -14.12
CA THR A 129 18.24 -32.82 -13.12
C THR A 129 17.13 -31.81 -13.48
N LEU A 130 16.59 -31.10 -12.49
CA LEU A 130 15.57 -30.05 -12.75
C LEU A 130 16.02 -29.06 -13.84
N SER A 131 17.32 -28.72 -13.85
CA SER A 131 17.93 -27.88 -14.89
C SER A 131 17.87 -28.51 -16.28
N ASP A 132 18.18 -29.81 -16.40
CA ASP A 132 18.11 -30.54 -17.67
C ASP A 132 16.68 -30.62 -18.18
N LEU A 133 15.72 -30.86 -17.28
CA LEU A 133 14.31 -30.93 -17.60
C LEU A 133 13.81 -29.60 -18.19
N ILE A 134 14.08 -28.49 -17.49
CA ILE A 134 13.69 -27.14 -17.95
C ILE A 134 14.34 -26.83 -19.30
N ASN A 135 15.62 -27.14 -19.49
CA ASN A 135 16.31 -26.86 -20.75
C ASN A 135 15.74 -27.65 -21.95
N LYS A 136 15.09 -28.80 -21.72
CA LYS A 136 14.44 -29.60 -22.78
C LYS A 136 13.08 -29.06 -23.21
N LEU A 137 12.48 -28.12 -22.46
CA LEU A 137 11.13 -27.61 -22.72
C LEU A 137 11.14 -26.32 -23.55
N PRO A 138 10.11 -26.08 -24.38
CA PRO A 138 9.85 -24.77 -24.98
C PRO A 138 9.59 -23.68 -23.93
N GLU A 139 9.92 -22.41 -24.21
CA GLU A 139 9.79 -21.29 -23.24
C GLU A 139 8.42 -21.21 -22.52
N PRO A 140 7.26 -21.27 -23.20
CA PRO A 140 5.97 -21.22 -22.48
C PRO A 140 5.79 -22.38 -21.49
N ARG A 141 6.36 -23.55 -21.82
CA ARG A 141 6.23 -24.78 -21.01
C ARG A 141 7.18 -24.80 -19.82
N LYS A 142 8.30 -24.09 -19.91
CA LYS A 142 9.20 -23.87 -18.76
C LYS A 142 8.48 -23.08 -17.68
N LEU A 143 7.79 -22.00 -18.07
CA LEU A 143 6.99 -21.20 -17.15
C LEU A 143 5.85 -22.04 -16.55
N ASP A 144 5.06 -22.73 -17.38
CA ASP A 144 3.96 -23.60 -16.90
C ASP A 144 4.42 -24.58 -15.81
N LEU A 145 5.60 -25.21 -15.99
CA LEU A 145 6.19 -26.12 -15.00
C LEU A 145 6.56 -25.39 -13.69
N LEU A 146 7.22 -24.24 -13.79
CA LEU A 146 7.64 -23.46 -12.61
C LEU A 146 6.45 -22.91 -11.83
N GLU A 147 5.42 -22.42 -12.53
CA GLU A 147 4.17 -21.96 -11.92
C GLU A 147 3.48 -23.12 -11.19
N ALA A 148 3.40 -24.28 -11.83
CA ALA A 148 2.88 -25.51 -11.21
C ALA A 148 3.64 -25.90 -9.94
N LEU A 149 4.97 -25.90 -9.97
CA LEU A 149 5.80 -26.22 -8.79
C LEU A 149 5.60 -25.19 -7.66
N ALA A 150 5.47 -23.91 -8.00
CA ALA A 150 5.19 -22.86 -7.04
C ALA A 150 3.81 -23.05 -6.38
N GLU A 151 2.77 -23.35 -7.16
CA GLU A 151 1.40 -23.53 -6.66
C GLU A 151 1.26 -24.71 -5.70
N ILE A 152 2.01 -25.79 -5.91
CA ILE A 152 1.93 -27.01 -5.07
C ILE A 152 2.91 -27.00 -3.89
N SER A 153 3.84 -26.05 -3.86
CA SER A 153 4.87 -25.94 -2.82
C SER A 153 4.33 -25.81 -1.39
N PRO A 154 3.19 -25.11 -1.11
CA PRO A 154 2.60 -25.09 0.23
C PRO A 154 2.18 -26.48 0.73
N HIS A 155 1.76 -27.36 -0.18
CA HIS A 155 1.19 -28.68 0.14
C HIS A 155 2.23 -29.82 0.16
N THR A 156 3.53 -29.49 0.06
CA THR A 156 4.60 -30.49 0.10
C THR A 156 4.78 -31.11 1.48
N THR A 157 5.21 -32.37 1.52
CA THR A 157 5.64 -33.01 2.77
C THR A 157 7.09 -32.67 3.09
N THR A 158 7.50 -32.79 4.36
CA THR A 158 8.90 -32.60 4.79
C THR A 158 9.88 -33.48 4.01
N LEU A 159 9.49 -34.73 3.69
CA LEU A 159 10.32 -35.65 2.90
C LEU A 159 10.58 -35.09 1.51
N ILE A 160 9.52 -34.70 0.80
CA ILE A 160 9.63 -34.11 -0.55
C ILE A 160 10.43 -32.80 -0.49
N ALA A 161 10.19 -31.97 0.52
CA ALA A 161 10.92 -30.72 0.69
C ALA A 161 12.43 -30.93 0.85
N SER A 162 12.85 -31.96 1.59
CA SER A 162 14.27 -32.31 1.75
C SER A 162 14.95 -32.71 0.44
N GLU A 163 14.22 -33.36 -0.48
CA GLU A 163 14.72 -33.80 -1.78
C GLU A 163 14.70 -32.67 -2.83
N MET A 164 13.68 -31.79 -2.77
CA MET A 164 13.49 -30.68 -3.71
C MET A 164 14.39 -29.48 -3.45
N LEU A 165 14.71 -29.20 -2.17
CA LEU A 165 15.41 -27.97 -1.81
C LEU A 165 16.76 -27.80 -2.54
N PRO A 166 17.66 -28.82 -2.60
CA PRO A 166 18.95 -28.64 -3.26
C PRO A 166 18.84 -28.37 -4.79
N PRO A 167 18.06 -29.13 -5.58
CA PRO A 167 17.87 -28.83 -7.01
C PRO A 167 17.26 -27.44 -7.27
N ILE A 168 16.30 -27.02 -6.43
CA ILE A 168 15.68 -25.70 -6.54
C ILE A 168 16.69 -24.59 -6.27
N PHE A 169 17.51 -24.72 -5.23
CA PHE A 169 18.52 -23.72 -4.89
C PHE A 169 19.63 -23.63 -5.95
N GLU A 170 20.09 -24.76 -6.50
CA GLU A 170 21.07 -24.74 -7.59
C GLU A 170 20.52 -24.09 -8.86
N LEU A 171 19.24 -24.31 -9.18
CA LEU A 171 18.59 -23.61 -10.28
C LEU A 171 18.42 -22.12 -9.98
N LEU A 172 18.02 -21.75 -8.76
CA LEU A 172 17.90 -20.36 -8.34
C LEU A 172 19.25 -19.63 -8.47
N LYS A 173 20.37 -20.26 -8.10
CA LYS A 173 21.73 -19.71 -8.31
C LYS A 173 22.08 -19.42 -9.77
N LYS A 174 21.46 -20.10 -10.73
CA LYS A 174 21.62 -19.81 -12.17
C LYS A 174 20.96 -18.47 -12.54
N TYR A 175 19.84 -18.15 -11.90
CA TYR A 175 19.07 -16.91 -12.13
C TYR A 175 19.41 -15.80 -11.13
N MET A 176 20.19 -16.08 -10.08
CA MET A 176 20.79 -15.10 -9.16
C MET A 176 22.31 -15.07 -9.37
N PRO A 177 22.81 -14.38 -10.42
CA PRO A 177 24.22 -14.42 -10.75
C PRO A 177 25.07 -13.73 -9.68
N ALA A 178 26.28 -14.25 -9.44
CA ALA A 178 27.22 -13.68 -8.48
C ALA A 178 27.83 -12.34 -8.94
N ARG A 179 27.66 -11.98 -10.22
CA ARG A 179 28.07 -10.70 -10.80
C ARG A 179 26.98 -10.25 -11.75
N ASN A 180 26.84 -8.93 -11.95
CA ASN A 180 25.93 -8.34 -12.93
C ASN A 180 26.29 -8.78 -14.36
N THR A 181 25.83 -9.97 -14.75
CA THR A 181 25.76 -10.41 -16.14
C THR A 181 24.52 -9.77 -16.73
N VAL A 182 24.66 -9.06 -17.84
CA VAL A 182 23.60 -8.27 -18.50
C VAL A 182 22.45 -9.14 -19.07
N GLU A 183 22.52 -10.46 -18.92
CA GLU A 183 21.42 -11.34 -19.33
C GLU A 183 20.21 -11.07 -18.42
N LYS A 184 19.17 -10.44 -18.99
CA LYS A 184 17.86 -10.23 -18.33
C LYS A 184 17.39 -11.61 -17.86
N SER A 185 17.42 -11.81 -16.54
CA SER A 185 16.83 -12.99 -15.91
C SER A 185 15.33 -12.88 -16.07
N ASP A 186 14.63 -13.98 -16.39
CA ASP A 186 13.17 -13.96 -16.42
C ASP A 186 12.65 -13.82 -14.99
N SER A 187 12.18 -12.61 -14.63
CA SER A 187 11.69 -12.30 -13.29
C SER A 187 10.60 -13.28 -12.84
N ARG A 188 9.78 -13.79 -13.75
CA ARG A 188 8.73 -14.77 -13.42
C ARG A 188 9.33 -16.08 -12.93
N TYR A 189 10.47 -16.49 -13.50
CA TYR A 189 11.15 -17.72 -13.06
C TYR A 189 11.75 -17.51 -11.68
N VAL A 190 12.36 -16.34 -11.45
CA VAL A 190 12.92 -15.97 -10.14
C VAL A 190 11.84 -15.97 -9.07
N GLU A 191 10.67 -15.36 -9.35
CA GLU A 191 9.52 -15.40 -8.45
C GLU A 191 9.10 -16.83 -8.11
N CYS A 192 8.90 -17.69 -9.12
CA CYS A 192 8.53 -19.08 -8.91
C CYS A 192 9.55 -19.81 -8.03
N LEU A 193 10.84 -19.67 -8.35
CA LEU A 193 11.91 -20.39 -7.66
C LEU A 193 12.13 -19.91 -6.23
N LEU A 194 12.05 -18.60 -5.98
CA LEU A 194 12.09 -18.05 -4.63
C LEU A 194 10.89 -18.53 -3.81
N TYR A 195 9.70 -18.54 -4.40
CA TYR A 195 8.49 -19.01 -3.73
C TYR A 195 8.63 -20.48 -3.30
N VAL A 196 9.04 -21.35 -4.22
CA VAL A 196 9.29 -22.77 -3.91
C VAL A 196 10.39 -22.89 -2.86
N PHE A 197 11.49 -22.14 -2.97
CA PHE A 197 12.58 -22.14 -2.00
C PHE A 197 12.09 -21.80 -0.59
N HIS A 198 11.29 -20.73 -0.42
CA HIS A 198 10.72 -20.36 0.87
C HIS A 198 9.89 -21.47 1.50
N HIS A 199 9.04 -22.14 0.71
CA HIS A 199 8.21 -23.24 1.19
C HIS A 199 9.02 -24.47 1.59
N MET A 200 10.02 -24.84 0.78
CA MET A 200 10.89 -25.97 1.11
C MET A 200 11.73 -25.65 2.35
N ALA A 201 12.37 -24.48 2.40
CA ALA A 201 13.20 -24.03 3.51
C ALA A 201 12.42 -23.90 4.82
N HIS A 202 11.15 -23.47 4.77
CA HIS A 202 10.28 -23.44 5.96
C HIS A 202 10.05 -24.85 6.54
N LYS A 203 9.89 -25.86 5.67
CA LYS A 203 9.62 -27.25 6.06
C LYS A 203 10.87 -28.00 6.50
N VAL A 204 12.04 -27.66 5.95
CA VAL A 204 13.35 -28.27 6.27
C VAL A 204 14.44 -27.21 6.50
N PRO A 205 14.32 -26.36 7.54
CA PRO A 205 15.22 -25.23 7.75
C PRO A 205 16.68 -25.68 7.92
N GLU A 206 16.92 -26.81 8.58
CA GLU A 206 18.25 -27.38 8.84
C GLU A 206 19.07 -27.65 7.56
N ALA A 207 18.38 -27.98 6.46
CA ALA A 207 19.03 -28.23 5.17
C ALA A 207 19.56 -26.95 4.51
N THR A 208 19.13 -25.76 4.97
CA THR A 208 19.59 -24.48 4.41
C THR A 208 21.01 -24.12 4.83
N ASN A 209 21.49 -24.63 5.98
CA ASN A 209 22.84 -24.36 6.50
C ASN A 209 23.92 -24.73 5.48
N SER A 210 23.83 -25.94 4.93
CA SER A 210 24.82 -26.48 3.99
C SER A 210 24.65 -25.95 2.55
N LEU A 211 23.50 -25.36 2.22
CA LEU A 211 23.20 -24.82 0.90
C LEU A 211 23.57 -23.34 0.77
N CYS A 212 23.10 -22.52 1.70
CA CYS A 212 23.22 -21.05 1.65
C CYS A 212 23.72 -20.43 2.95
N GLY A 213 24.07 -21.23 3.97
CA GLY A 213 24.73 -20.74 5.18
C GLY A 213 23.83 -20.02 6.18
N TYR A 214 22.51 -20.15 6.07
CA TYR A 214 21.62 -19.65 7.12
C TYR A 214 21.86 -20.38 8.45
N LYS A 215 21.66 -19.67 9.55
CA LYS A 215 21.70 -20.23 10.90
C LYS A 215 20.30 -20.74 11.25
N VAL A 216 20.22 -21.93 11.80
CA VAL A 216 18.98 -22.49 12.34
C VAL A 216 19.09 -22.51 13.85
N VAL A 217 18.02 -22.15 14.55
CA VAL A 217 17.96 -22.21 16.01
C VAL A 217 18.20 -23.66 16.44
N PRO A 218 19.33 -23.99 17.08
CA PRO A 218 19.64 -25.36 17.43
C PRO A 218 18.65 -25.85 18.49
N THR A 219 18.01 -26.99 18.24
CA THR A 219 17.12 -27.64 19.22
C THR A 219 17.92 -28.27 20.36
N GLN A 220 19.21 -28.60 20.14
CA GLN A 220 20.10 -29.15 21.15
C GLN A 220 21.45 -28.41 21.25
N PRO A 221 22.03 -28.28 22.46
CA PRO A 221 23.34 -27.65 22.65
C PRO A 221 24.50 -28.35 21.92
N SER A 222 24.37 -29.66 21.63
CA SER A 222 25.37 -30.47 20.93
C SER A 222 25.59 -30.08 19.47
N ASP A 223 24.62 -29.39 18.86
CA ASP A 223 24.66 -29.01 17.43
C ASP A 223 25.56 -27.77 17.19
N ARG A 224 26.11 -27.18 18.27
CA ARG A 224 26.99 -26.00 18.21
C ARG A 224 28.37 -26.28 17.60
N ILE A 225 28.76 -27.53 17.40
CA ILE A 225 30.07 -27.93 16.82
C ILE A 225 29.91 -28.11 15.29
N GLY A 226 29.39 -27.08 14.61
CA GLY A 226 29.09 -27.11 13.18
C GLY A 226 30.19 -26.52 12.30
N ASP A 227 30.20 -26.91 11.03
CA ASP A 227 31.07 -26.34 9.99
C ASP A 227 30.84 -24.82 9.85
N ASP A 228 31.90 -24.07 9.54
CA ASP A 228 31.81 -22.64 9.26
C ASP A 228 31.18 -22.39 7.88
N PHE A 229 29.87 -22.13 7.86
CA PHE A 229 29.12 -21.78 6.64
C PHE A 229 29.16 -20.28 6.31
N SER A 230 29.96 -19.46 7.01
CA SER A 230 30.02 -17.99 6.79
C SER A 230 30.36 -17.62 5.36
N LYS A 231 31.14 -18.45 4.65
CA LYS A 231 31.47 -18.23 3.23
C LYS A 231 30.26 -18.43 2.31
N LEU A 232 29.45 -19.46 2.57
CA LEU A 232 28.24 -19.73 1.79
C LEU A 232 27.19 -18.65 2.01
N TYR A 233 27.05 -18.18 3.26
CA TYR A 233 26.17 -17.07 3.59
C TYR A 233 26.59 -15.80 2.84
N LYS A 234 27.86 -15.41 2.92
CA LYS A 234 28.39 -14.24 2.19
C LYS A 234 28.16 -14.32 0.67
N GLU A 235 28.43 -15.47 0.05
CA GLU A 235 28.14 -15.66 -1.38
C GLU A 235 26.64 -15.54 -1.68
N SER A 236 25.78 -16.12 -0.83
CA SER A 236 24.33 -16.08 -1.02
C SER A 236 23.79 -14.67 -0.88
N THR A 237 24.24 -13.92 0.12
CA THR A 237 23.89 -12.51 0.33
C THR A 237 24.35 -11.63 -0.83
N GLU A 238 25.57 -11.82 -1.36
CA GLU A 238 26.05 -11.07 -2.52
C GLU A 238 25.17 -11.29 -3.76
N ARG A 239 24.74 -12.54 -4.00
CA ARG A 239 23.80 -12.87 -5.08
C ARG A 239 22.42 -12.24 -4.88
N LEU A 240 21.91 -12.22 -3.65
CA LEU A 240 20.65 -11.57 -3.32
C LEU A 240 20.70 -10.05 -3.57
N ILE A 241 21.78 -9.38 -3.15
CA ILE A 241 21.98 -7.94 -3.41
C ILE A 241 22.00 -7.65 -4.91
N ASN A 242 22.77 -8.42 -5.69
CA ASN A 242 22.81 -8.24 -7.14
C ASN A 242 21.44 -8.46 -7.80
N LEU A 243 20.69 -9.48 -7.36
CA LEU A 243 19.32 -9.71 -7.83
C LEU A 243 18.43 -8.50 -7.52
N GLU A 244 18.47 -8.00 -6.28
CA GLU A 244 17.67 -6.85 -5.87
C GLU A 244 17.97 -5.61 -6.69
N ASP A 245 19.23 -5.32 -6.97
CA ASP A 245 19.63 -4.16 -7.78
C ASP A 245 19.07 -4.28 -9.21
N LEU A 246 19.14 -5.48 -9.81
CA LEU A 246 18.54 -5.76 -11.13
C LEU A 246 17.01 -5.62 -11.12
N ILE A 247 16.36 -6.10 -10.07
CA ILE A 247 14.90 -6.00 -9.93
C ILE A 247 14.47 -4.55 -9.66
N LYS A 248 15.19 -3.79 -8.82
CA LYS A 248 14.91 -2.36 -8.56
C LYS A 248 15.03 -1.55 -9.86
N ALA A 249 16.09 -1.78 -10.65
CA ALA A 249 16.24 -1.16 -11.97
C ALA A 249 15.10 -1.56 -12.94
N SER A 250 14.65 -2.81 -12.89
CA SER A 250 13.51 -3.28 -13.70
C SER A 250 12.19 -2.63 -13.26
N VAL A 251 11.97 -2.45 -11.95
CA VAL A 251 10.81 -1.73 -11.40
C VAL A 251 10.80 -0.30 -11.90
N GLU A 252 11.93 0.41 -11.89
CA GLU A 252 12.03 1.78 -12.41
C GLU A 252 11.62 1.87 -13.89
N GLN A 253 12.09 0.92 -14.72
CA GLN A 253 11.71 0.84 -16.14
C GLN A 253 10.21 0.57 -16.31
N LEU A 254 9.67 -0.40 -15.58
CA LEU A 254 8.24 -0.76 -15.65
C LEU A 254 7.33 0.35 -15.11
N VAL A 255 7.76 1.10 -14.09
CA VAL A 255 7.06 2.30 -13.59
C VAL A 255 6.99 3.36 -14.68
N GLN A 256 8.08 3.56 -15.43
CA GLN A 256 8.10 4.49 -16.56
C GLN A 256 7.18 4.02 -17.69
N GLU A 257 7.22 2.74 -18.06
CA GLU A 257 6.31 2.16 -19.06
C GLU A 257 4.84 2.29 -18.64
N MET A 258 4.52 2.05 -17.37
CA MET A 258 3.20 2.26 -16.80
C MET A 258 2.75 3.71 -16.93
N SER A 259 3.65 4.67 -16.67
CA SER A 259 3.36 6.10 -16.86
C SER A 259 3.10 6.44 -18.32
N ASP A 260 3.77 5.79 -19.27
CA ASP A 260 3.53 5.99 -20.70
C ASP A 260 2.20 5.38 -21.14
N HIS A 261 1.82 4.23 -20.58
CA HIS A 261 0.49 3.65 -20.74
C HIS A 261 -0.61 4.57 -20.19
N ASP A 262 -0.41 5.16 -19.01
CA ASP A 262 -1.34 6.12 -18.42
C ASP A 262 -1.51 7.37 -19.32
N LYS A 263 -0.42 7.90 -19.89
CA LYS A 263 -0.44 8.99 -20.87
C LYS A 263 -1.20 8.60 -22.14
N ALA A 264 -0.94 7.41 -22.69
CA ALA A 264 -1.66 6.90 -23.87
C ALA A 264 -3.16 6.73 -23.59
N TYR A 265 -3.53 6.35 -22.37
CA TYR A 265 -4.92 6.21 -21.93
C TYR A 265 -5.70 7.54 -21.91
N LEU A 266 -5.04 8.70 -21.96
CA LEU A 266 -5.73 9.98 -22.13
C LEU A 266 -6.35 10.13 -23.52
N LEU A 267 -5.80 9.43 -24.52
CA LEU A 267 -6.33 9.37 -25.88
C LEU A 267 -7.30 8.19 -26.06
N PHE A 268 -7.58 7.42 -25.01
CA PHE A 268 -8.31 6.15 -25.08
C PHE A 268 -9.62 6.29 -25.86
N ASP A 269 -10.45 7.29 -25.56
CA ASP A 269 -11.75 7.45 -26.22
C ASP A 269 -11.64 7.69 -27.73
N SER A 270 -10.55 8.29 -28.20
CA SER A 270 -10.27 8.55 -29.62
C SER A 270 -9.65 7.37 -30.37
N MET A 271 -9.26 6.30 -29.67
CA MET A 271 -8.65 5.10 -30.26
C MET A 271 -9.69 4.14 -30.85
N SER A 272 -9.24 3.33 -31.81
CA SER A 272 -10.04 2.22 -32.34
C SER A 272 -10.28 1.15 -31.26
N GLY A 273 -11.28 0.27 -31.47
CA GLY A 273 -11.57 -0.82 -30.52
C GLY A 273 -10.40 -1.79 -30.32
N ASP A 274 -9.67 -2.10 -31.40
CA ASP A 274 -8.51 -2.99 -31.34
C ASP A 274 -7.34 -2.34 -30.60
N ASP A 275 -7.07 -1.06 -30.85
CA ASP A 275 -6.02 -0.31 -30.16
C ASP A 275 -6.30 -0.19 -28.66
N LYS A 276 -7.58 0.01 -28.28
CA LYS A 276 -8.03 -0.01 -26.88
C LYS A 276 -7.73 -1.34 -26.21
N ALA A 277 -8.04 -2.45 -26.89
CA ALA A 277 -7.78 -3.79 -26.36
C ALA A 277 -6.28 -4.07 -26.21
N ILE A 278 -5.46 -3.66 -27.18
CA ILE A 278 -3.99 -3.79 -27.12
C ILE A 278 -3.41 -2.95 -25.97
N LEU A 279 -3.83 -1.69 -25.83
CA LEU A 279 -3.35 -0.82 -24.75
C LEU A 279 -3.74 -1.38 -23.38
N TYR A 280 -4.97 -1.87 -23.23
CA TYR A 280 -5.44 -2.51 -22.01
C TYR A 280 -4.60 -3.76 -21.67
N MET A 281 -4.36 -4.64 -22.66
CA MET A 281 -3.54 -5.84 -22.48
C MET A 281 -2.11 -5.50 -22.06
N LYS A 282 -1.45 -4.56 -22.75
CA LYS A 282 -0.10 -4.09 -22.38
C LYS A 282 -0.05 -3.55 -20.95
N ARG A 283 -1.02 -2.70 -20.58
CA ARG A 283 -1.12 -2.17 -19.22
C ARG A 283 -1.25 -3.29 -18.18
N GLN A 284 -2.03 -4.32 -18.46
CA GLN A 284 -2.21 -5.47 -17.59
C GLN A 284 -0.95 -6.34 -17.49
N ASP A 285 -0.22 -6.51 -18.59
CA ASP A 285 1.04 -7.25 -18.63
C ASP A 285 2.11 -6.54 -17.79
N THR A 286 2.32 -5.23 -17.99
CA THR A 286 3.26 -4.42 -17.19
C THR A 286 2.91 -4.44 -15.72
N LYS A 287 1.62 -4.39 -15.37
CA LYS A 287 1.14 -4.50 -13.99
C LYS A 287 1.50 -5.86 -13.37
N THR A 288 1.35 -6.94 -14.11
CA THR A 288 1.68 -8.30 -13.66
C THR A 288 3.19 -8.45 -13.47
N GLU A 289 4.00 -7.86 -14.34
CA GLU A 289 5.47 -7.84 -14.22
C GLU A 289 5.93 -6.98 -13.02
N LEU A 290 5.28 -5.84 -12.75
CA LEU A 290 5.51 -5.04 -11.55
C LEU A 290 5.24 -5.86 -10.28
N ARG A 291 4.11 -6.56 -10.22
CA ARG A 291 3.76 -7.42 -9.08
C ARG A 291 4.77 -8.54 -8.88
N THR A 292 5.24 -9.14 -9.98
CA THR A 292 6.33 -10.14 -9.96
C THR A 292 7.58 -9.56 -9.30
N CYS A 293 8.00 -8.37 -9.72
CA CYS A 293 9.17 -7.71 -9.15
C CYS A 293 9.01 -7.39 -7.66
N ILE A 294 7.83 -6.92 -7.25
CA ILE A 294 7.53 -6.59 -5.85
C ILE A 294 7.52 -7.85 -4.99
N ASN A 295 6.95 -8.95 -5.47
CA ASN A 295 7.01 -10.25 -4.80
C ASN A 295 8.44 -10.74 -4.62
N ILE A 296 9.30 -10.57 -5.62
CA ILE A 296 10.72 -10.91 -5.51
C ILE A 296 11.38 -10.08 -4.42
N LEU A 297 11.20 -8.76 -4.42
CA LEU A 297 11.78 -7.88 -3.39
C LEU A 297 11.29 -8.25 -1.98
N ALA A 298 10.02 -8.63 -1.83
CA ALA A 298 9.48 -9.09 -0.55
C ALA A 298 10.07 -10.41 -0.08
N MET A 299 10.29 -11.34 -1.01
CA MET A 299 10.94 -12.63 -0.72
C MET A 299 12.43 -12.45 -0.41
N THR A 300 13.15 -11.55 -1.08
CA THR A 300 14.58 -11.33 -0.81
C THR A 300 14.82 -10.55 0.48
N GLU A 301 13.95 -9.61 0.85
CA GLU A 301 14.10 -8.80 2.08
C GLU A 301 14.25 -9.69 3.32
N VAL A 302 13.41 -10.71 3.47
CA VAL A 302 13.44 -11.62 4.64
C VAL A 302 14.66 -12.56 4.64
N LEU A 303 15.31 -12.75 3.48
CA LEU A 303 16.47 -13.63 3.32
C LEU A 303 17.80 -12.96 3.71
N HIS A 304 17.82 -11.65 3.95
CA HIS A 304 19.02 -10.98 4.47
C HIS A 304 19.32 -11.32 5.92
N ALA A 305 18.35 -11.78 6.70
CA ALA A 305 18.59 -12.17 8.09
C ALA A 305 19.48 -13.41 8.19
N GLU A 306 20.38 -13.48 9.18
CA GLU A 306 21.17 -14.70 9.44
C GLU A 306 20.28 -15.91 9.79
N VAL A 307 19.12 -15.64 10.42
CA VAL A 307 18.05 -16.61 10.69
C VAL A 307 16.78 -16.12 9.97
N PRO A 308 16.58 -16.45 8.68
CA PRO A 308 15.43 -15.98 7.93
C PRO A 308 14.11 -16.47 8.51
N SER A 309 13.13 -15.58 8.58
CA SER A 309 11.73 -15.96 8.80
C SER A 309 11.10 -16.35 7.47
N PHE A 310 11.32 -17.60 7.04
CA PHE A 310 10.81 -18.08 5.76
C PHE A 310 9.29 -17.93 5.68
N ILE A 311 8.81 -17.36 4.56
CA ILE A 311 7.40 -17.07 4.32
C ILE A 311 6.54 -18.33 4.46
N GLY A 312 7.04 -19.51 4.09
CA GLY A 312 6.41 -20.79 4.40
C GLY A 312 4.90 -20.81 4.14
N ASP A 313 4.14 -21.40 5.05
CA ASP A 313 2.67 -21.50 4.93
C ASP A 313 1.94 -20.18 5.27
N THR A 314 2.64 -19.04 5.41
CA THR A 314 2.01 -17.74 5.66
C THR A 314 1.49 -17.12 4.36
N ASN A 315 0.31 -16.47 4.41
CA ASN A 315 -0.31 -15.78 3.26
C ASN A 315 0.35 -14.43 2.93
N VAL A 316 1.62 -14.23 3.28
CA VAL A 316 2.30 -12.93 3.17
C VAL A 316 2.63 -12.57 1.73
N VAL A 317 3.05 -13.55 0.93
CA VAL A 317 3.34 -13.36 -0.51
C VAL A 317 2.39 -14.22 -1.32
N LYS A 318 1.75 -13.61 -2.32
CA LYS A 318 0.94 -14.34 -3.30
C LYS A 318 1.51 -14.18 -4.68
N LEU A 319 1.71 -15.33 -5.32
CA LEU A 319 2.16 -15.47 -6.71
C LEU A 319 1.45 -14.46 -7.62
N SER A 320 2.21 -13.81 -8.48
CA SER A 320 1.77 -12.64 -9.25
C SER A 320 0.61 -12.93 -10.22
N TRP A 321 0.40 -14.19 -10.61
CA TRP A 321 -0.75 -14.65 -11.41
C TRP A 321 -1.95 -15.12 -10.58
N LYS A 322 -1.83 -15.18 -9.25
CA LYS A 322 -2.94 -15.47 -8.33
C LYS A 322 -3.52 -14.18 -7.76
N GLU A 323 -4.77 -14.20 -7.32
CA GLU A 323 -5.37 -13.03 -6.69
C GLU A 323 -4.58 -12.59 -5.45
N ALA A 324 -4.31 -11.29 -5.29
CA ALA A 324 -3.65 -10.73 -4.10
C ALA A 324 -4.34 -11.11 -2.79
N THR A 325 -3.64 -10.98 -1.66
CA THR A 325 -4.20 -11.38 -0.35
C THR A 325 -5.47 -10.59 -0.08
N LYS A 326 -6.57 -11.30 0.19
CA LYS A 326 -7.81 -10.62 0.60
C LYS A 326 -7.51 -9.92 1.92
N PRO A 327 -7.95 -8.67 2.11
CA PRO A 327 -7.57 -7.92 3.29
C PRO A 327 -7.99 -8.67 4.55
N LEU A 328 -7.11 -8.69 5.56
CA LEU A 328 -7.51 -9.10 6.90
C LEU A 328 -8.63 -8.16 7.35
N ALA A 329 -9.72 -8.71 7.90
CA ALA A 329 -10.88 -7.94 8.33
C ALA A 329 -10.44 -6.88 9.36
N TYR A 330 -10.28 -5.64 8.90
CA TYR A 330 -10.12 -4.49 9.76
C TYR A 330 -11.51 -4.12 10.28
N THR A 331 -11.75 -4.42 11.56
CA THR A 331 -13.03 -4.12 12.20
C THR A 331 -12.90 -2.82 12.96
N ARG A 332 -13.25 -1.69 12.34
CA ARG A 332 -13.58 -0.49 13.12
C ARG A 332 -14.93 -0.75 13.79
N ALA A 333 -14.99 -0.58 15.11
CA ALA A 333 -16.28 -0.48 15.78
C ALA A 333 -16.99 0.77 15.22
N LEU A 334 -18.22 0.60 14.71
CA LEU A 334 -19.09 1.65 14.18
C LEU A 334 -19.31 2.74 15.26
N TYR A 335 -18.38 3.69 15.36
CA TYR A 335 -18.45 4.81 16.32
C TYR A 335 -18.84 6.13 15.64
N THR A 336 -18.74 6.23 14.31
CA THR A 336 -18.98 7.47 13.55
C THR A 336 -20.43 7.94 13.68
N ASP A 337 -21.39 7.01 13.66
CA ASP A 337 -22.82 7.30 13.87
C ASP A 337 -23.13 7.96 15.23
N LEU A 338 -22.26 7.77 16.24
CA LEU A 338 -22.47 8.32 17.58
C LEU A 338 -21.94 9.75 17.76
N MET A 339 -21.02 10.23 16.90
CA MET A 339 -20.38 11.54 17.13
C MET A 339 -21.30 12.72 16.81
N TYR A 340 -21.96 12.67 15.66
CA TYR A 340 -22.86 13.75 15.25
C TYR A 340 -24.31 13.51 15.71
N GLY A 341 -24.68 12.26 16.00
CA GLY A 341 -26.07 11.88 16.20
C GLY A 341 -26.86 11.90 14.89
N ILE A 342 -28.17 11.72 15.00
CA ILE A 342 -29.07 11.57 13.86
C ILE A 342 -29.58 12.95 13.40
N PRO A 343 -29.51 13.30 12.10
CA PRO A 343 -30.04 14.57 11.62
C PRO A 343 -31.57 14.66 11.81
N PRO A 344 -32.13 15.87 11.97
CA PRO A 344 -33.58 16.04 12.12
C PRO A 344 -34.36 15.40 10.96
N ASP A 345 -35.55 14.89 11.26
CA ASP A 345 -36.42 14.36 10.22
C ASP A 345 -36.96 15.47 9.32
N ILE A 346 -37.10 15.18 8.02
CA ILE A 346 -37.56 16.15 7.03
C ILE A 346 -39.03 16.57 7.23
N ASP A 347 -39.83 15.80 7.96
CA ASP A 347 -41.24 16.12 8.23
C ASP A 347 -41.43 17.48 8.89
N ALA A 348 -40.55 17.86 9.82
CA ALA A 348 -40.61 19.17 10.48
C ALA A 348 -40.39 20.31 9.49
N PHE A 349 -39.48 20.11 8.53
CA PHE A 349 -39.22 21.06 7.44
C PHE A 349 -40.41 21.18 6.50
N HIS A 350 -41.02 20.07 6.05
CA HIS A 350 -42.21 20.12 5.19
C HIS A 350 -43.38 20.87 5.85
N ASN A 351 -43.64 20.59 7.13
CA ASN A 351 -44.68 21.28 7.90
C ASN A 351 -44.39 22.79 8.09
N PHE A 352 -43.11 23.19 8.02
CA PHE A 352 -42.71 24.60 8.02
C PHE A 352 -42.91 25.23 6.64
N MET A 353 -42.54 24.53 5.56
CA MET A 353 -42.75 24.96 4.17
C MET A 353 -44.23 25.26 3.88
N ASP A 354 -45.16 24.44 4.37
CA ASP A 354 -46.61 24.66 4.22
C ASP A 354 -47.13 25.96 4.87
N LYS A 355 -46.33 26.57 5.78
CA LYS A 355 -46.69 27.78 6.55
C LYS A 355 -45.92 29.01 6.10
N LEU A 356 -44.96 28.86 5.19
CA LEU A 356 -44.21 29.99 4.64
C LEU A 356 -45.12 30.88 3.79
N SER A 357 -44.84 32.17 3.78
CA SER A 357 -45.58 33.10 2.93
C SER A 357 -45.29 32.82 1.45
N GLU A 358 -46.28 33.12 0.60
CA GLU A 358 -46.15 32.96 -0.86
C GLU A 358 -44.95 33.75 -1.42
N ASP A 359 -44.64 34.91 -0.84
CA ASP A 359 -43.45 35.71 -1.21
C ASP A 359 -42.13 34.98 -0.94
N LEU A 360 -42.01 34.27 0.19
CA LEU A 360 -40.79 33.53 0.54
C LEU A 360 -40.67 32.24 -0.27
N LEU A 361 -41.79 31.55 -0.53
CA LEU A 361 -41.83 30.38 -1.41
C LEU A 361 -41.39 30.75 -2.83
N ASN A 362 -41.92 31.85 -3.38
CA ASN A 362 -41.51 32.36 -4.69
C ASN A 362 -40.00 32.70 -4.74
N LYS A 363 -39.44 33.26 -3.65
CA LYS A 363 -38.00 33.51 -3.57
C LYS A 363 -37.19 32.22 -3.54
N LEU A 364 -37.61 31.21 -2.78
CA LEU A 364 -36.94 29.92 -2.75
C LEU A 364 -36.99 29.24 -4.13
N ASP A 365 -38.14 29.27 -4.80
CA ASP A 365 -38.30 28.73 -6.17
C ASP A 365 -37.39 29.44 -7.18
N MET A 366 -37.22 30.77 -7.05
CA MET A 366 -36.44 31.58 -7.98
C MET A 366 -34.93 31.59 -7.70
N GLU A 367 -34.52 31.60 -6.43
CA GLU A 367 -33.14 31.84 -6.01
C GLU A 367 -32.51 30.61 -5.32
N GLY A 368 -33.30 29.59 -4.95
CA GLY A 368 -32.87 28.43 -4.17
C GLY A 368 -32.67 28.72 -2.68
N MET A 369 -32.84 29.97 -2.25
CA MET A 369 -32.65 30.40 -0.87
C MET A 369 -33.51 31.60 -0.51
N CYS A 370 -33.83 31.78 0.77
CA CYS A 370 -34.55 32.95 1.27
C CYS A 370 -34.08 33.34 2.67
N GLU A 371 -34.21 34.63 2.99
CA GLU A 371 -33.94 35.16 4.33
C GLU A 371 -35.07 34.82 5.29
N LEU A 372 -34.71 34.36 6.50
CA LEU A 372 -35.65 34.06 7.57
C LEU A 372 -35.50 35.03 8.76
N GLU A 373 -36.63 35.35 9.40
CA GLU A 373 -36.67 36.05 10.67
C GLU A 373 -36.49 35.08 11.87
N ASP A 374 -36.17 35.61 13.04
CA ASP A 374 -35.83 34.81 14.23
C ASP A 374 -36.94 33.83 14.65
N ASP A 375 -38.21 34.22 14.53
CA ASP A 375 -39.36 33.36 14.85
C ASP A 375 -39.49 32.18 13.86
N GLN A 376 -39.16 32.41 12.58
CA GLN A 376 -39.13 31.39 11.55
C GLN A 376 -37.95 30.43 11.75
N VAL A 377 -36.76 30.95 12.10
CA VAL A 377 -35.60 30.13 12.47
C VAL A 377 -35.92 29.28 13.71
N GLN A 378 -36.54 29.87 14.73
CA GLN A 378 -36.98 29.15 15.93
C GLN A 378 -38.00 28.05 15.60
N ALA A 379 -38.88 28.25 14.61
CA ALA A 379 -39.83 27.22 14.18
C ALA A 379 -39.14 25.99 13.55
N LEU A 380 -37.98 26.18 12.91
CA LEU A 380 -37.20 25.10 12.28
C LEU A 380 -36.29 24.36 13.27
N VAL A 381 -35.55 25.10 14.10
CA VAL A 381 -34.49 24.51 14.97
C VAL A 381 -34.79 24.58 16.47
N GLY A 382 -35.96 25.08 16.85
CA GLY A 382 -36.35 25.29 18.25
C GLY A 382 -35.59 26.43 18.93
N SER A 383 -35.99 26.79 20.16
CA SER A 383 -35.38 27.89 20.91
C SER A 383 -33.90 27.64 21.22
N SER A 384 -33.51 26.37 21.42
CA SER A 384 -32.11 26.01 21.63
C SER A 384 -31.27 26.23 20.37
N GLY A 385 -31.77 25.82 19.19
CA GLY A 385 -31.07 26.00 17.92
C GLY A 385 -30.95 27.47 17.53
N LEU A 386 -32.03 28.26 17.70
CA LEU A 386 -31.98 29.72 17.47
C LEU A 386 -30.91 30.37 18.37
N LYS A 387 -30.92 30.03 19.67
CA LYS A 387 -29.93 30.57 20.60
C LYS A 387 -28.51 30.21 20.18
N GLN A 388 -28.25 28.96 19.80
CA GLN A 388 -26.93 28.56 19.32
C GLN A 388 -26.51 29.31 18.07
N ALA A 389 -27.42 29.55 17.11
CA ALA A 389 -27.14 30.34 15.93
C ALA A 389 -26.81 31.80 16.30
N GLN A 390 -27.59 32.41 17.20
CA GLN A 390 -27.35 33.78 17.70
C GLN A 390 -26.04 33.90 18.49
N ASP A 391 -25.67 32.88 19.26
CA ASP A 391 -24.44 32.83 20.05
C ASP A 391 -23.17 32.83 19.16
N THR A 392 -23.29 32.52 17.86
CA THR A 392 -22.21 32.69 16.88
C THR A 392 -21.95 34.14 16.47
N LEU A 393 -22.82 35.07 16.89
CA LEU A 393 -22.82 36.49 16.52
C LEU A 393 -22.84 36.69 14.98
N PRO A 394 -23.93 36.28 14.29
CA PRO A 394 -24.05 36.45 12.84
C PRO A 394 -23.81 37.90 12.40
N GLU A 395 -22.99 38.08 11.36
CA GLU A 395 -22.83 39.34 10.64
C GLU A 395 -23.87 39.48 9.52
N SER A 396 -24.28 38.36 8.94
CA SER A 396 -25.38 38.31 7.97
C SER A 396 -26.70 37.93 8.62
N ARG A 397 -27.77 38.07 7.85
CA ARG A 397 -29.04 37.41 8.12
C ARG A 397 -28.91 35.90 7.96
N ILE A 398 -29.86 35.15 8.53
CA ILE A 398 -29.95 33.70 8.41
C ILE A 398 -30.78 33.37 7.17
N PHE A 399 -30.19 32.58 6.27
CA PHE A 399 -30.82 32.12 5.05
C PHE A 399 -31.21 30.66 5.18
N LEU A 400 -32.40 30.32 4.70
CA LEU A 400 -32.77 28.95 4.39
C LEU A 400 -32.36 28.65 2.96
N HIS A 401 -31.59 27.57 2.78
CA HIS A 401 -31.30 27.01 1.47
C HIS A 401 -32.22 25.81 1.23
N GLU A 402 -33.05 25.88 0.19
CA GLU A 402 -34.00 24.81 -0.12
C GLU A 402 -33.29 23.63 -0.77
N ASN A 403 -33.49 22.45 -0.17
CA ASN A 403 -33.10 21.18 -0.75
C ASN A 403 -34.18 20.16 -0.38
N PRO A 404 -34.86 19.53 -1.36
CA PRO A 404 -35.91 18.55 -1.09
C PRO A 404 -35.46 17.34 -0.27
N LYS A 405 -34.15 17.09 -0.15
CA LYS A 405 -33.59 15.96 0.58
C LYS A 405 -32.84 16.35 1.86
N VAL A 406 -32.17 17.50 1.89
CA VAL A 406 -31.32 17.96 3.01
C VAL A 406 -31.33 19.49 3.13
N PRO A 407 -32.45 20.09 3.60
CA PRO A 407 -32.55 21.55 3.81
C PRO A 407 -31.59 22.02 4.92
N CYS A 408 -31.04 23.22 4.75
CA CYS A 408 -30.04 23.78 5.66
C CYS A 408 -30.24 25.28 5.87
N LEU A 409 -29.95 25.76 7.08
CA LEU A 409 -29.78 27.18 7.38
C LEU A 409 -28.31 27.58 7.17
N PHE A 410 -28.09 28.79 6.68
CA PHE A 410 -26.76 29.37 6.44
C PHE A 410 -26.68 30.82 6.93
N TRP A 411 -25.54 31.20 7.48
CA TRP A 411 -25.22 32.58 7.79
C TRP A 411 -23.70 32.76 7.85
N ARG A 412 -23.27 34.01 7.94
CA ARG A 412 -21.87 34.38 8.10
C ARG A 412 -21.62 34.94 9.49
N ILE A 413 -20.53 34.52 10.12
CA ILE A 413 -20.00 35.15 11.33
C ILE A 413 -19.04 36.29 10.98
N ARG A 414 -18.70 37.13 11.96
CA ARG A 414 -17.81 38.27 11.76
C ARG A 414 -16.38 37.84 11.44
N GLU A 415 -15.81 38.30 10.33
CA GLU A 415 -14.41 38.06 9.95
C GLU A 415 -13.40 38.41 11.07
N SER A 416 -13.70 39.45 11.85
CA SER A 416 -12.85 39.88 12.97
C SER A 416 -12.56 38.79 14.02
N THR A 417 -13.47 37.81 14.19
CA THR A 417 -13.27 36.72 15.15
C THR A 417 -12.33 35.64 14.60
N LEU A 418 -12.14 35.59 13.29
CA LEU A 418 -11.33 34.61 12.57
C LEU A 418 -9.90 35.09 12.32
N LEU A 419 -9.62 36.40 12.42
CA LEU A 419 -8.29 36.98 12.17
C LEU A 419 -7.16 36.31 12.98
N LYS A 420 -7.46 35.79 14.17
CA LYS A 420 -6.51 35.05 15.03
C LYS A 420 -6.00 33.73 14.41
N LEU A 421 -6.71 33.20 13.41
CA LEU A 421 -6.38 31.94 12.74
C LEU A 421 -5.43 32.13 11.55
N VAL A 422 -5.28 33.37 11.06
CA VAL A 422 -4.40 33.67 9.93
C VAL A 422 -2.96 33.36 10.30
N THR A 423 -2.25 32.68 9.40
CA THR A 423 -0.86 32.27 9.61
C THR A 423 -0.03 32.52 8.36
N SER A 424 1.24 32.88 8.54
CA SER A 424 2.20 33.03 7.45
C SER A 424 2.73 31.70 6.93
N LYS A 425 2.51 30.59 7.66
CA LYS A 425 2.96 29.26 7.26
C LYS A 425 2.00 28.64 6.26
N SER A 426 2.58 27.96 5.27
CA SER A 426 1.82 27.19 4.28
C SER A 426 2.48 25.85 4.03
N TRP A 427 1.65 24.80 3.99
CA TRP A 427 2.08 23.44 3.69
C TRP A 427 2.06 23.10 2.20
N LYS A 428 1.65 24.04 1.33
CA LYS A 428 1.47 23.82 -0.11
C LYS A 428 2.69 23.17 -0.77
N LYS A 429 3.90 23.56 -0.35
CA LYS A 429 5.16 23.01 -0.86
C LYS A 429 5.46 21.56 -0.43
N PHE A 430 4.88 21.09 0.67
CA PHE A 430 5.06 19.74 1.20
C PHE A 430 3.97 18.77 0.75
N LEU A 431 2.79 19.28 0.42
CA LEU A 431 1.65 18.46 0.02
C LEU A 431 1.80 17.87 -1.40
N GLY A 432 2.82 18.26 -2.16
CA GLY A 432 3.06 17.73 -3.50
C GLY A 432 2.11 18.27 -4.57
N PHE A 433 2.19 17.68 -5.76
CA PHE A 433 1.34 18.04 -6.89
C PHE A 433 -0.13 17.61 -6.67
N ILE A 434 -1.05 18.23 -7.42
CA ILE A 434 -2.46 17.83 -7.40
C ILE A 434 -2.64 16.52 -8.15
N ARG A 435 -3.22 15.53 -7.46
CA ARG A 435 -3.61 14.25 -8.05
C ARG A 435 -5.06 14.31 -8.54
N ASP A 436 -5.44 13.35 -9.38
CA ASP A 436 -6.74 13.36 -10.05
C ASP A 436 -7.49 12.03 -9.86
N GLN A 437 -8.40 12.02 -8.89
CA GLN A 437 -9.36 10.95 -8.62
C GLN A 437 -10.49 10.90 -9.66
N LEU A 438 -10.57 11.88 -10.56
CA LEU A 438 -11.66 12.08 -11.50
C LEU A 438 -13.01 12.15 -10.76
N PHE A 439 -13.94 11.26 -11.12
CA PHE A 439 -15.27 11.14 -10.52
C PHE A 439 -15.38 9.98 -9.53
N HIS A 440 -14.27 9.32 -9.18
CA HIS A 440 -14.30 8.23 -8.20
C HIS A 440 -14.51 8.74 -6.78
N LEU A 441 -15.21 7.99 -5.94
CA LEU A 441 -15.58 8.41 -4.57
C LEU A 441 -14.44 8.18 -3.55
N ILE A 442 -13.18 8.49 -3.87
CA ILE A 442 -12.00 8.11 -3.07
C ILE A 442 -11.16 9.28 -2.56
N CYS A 443 -11.77 10.46 -2.41
CA CYS A 443 -11.09 11.65 -1.88
C CYS A 443 -10.41 11.38 -0.53
N TRP A 444 -11.04 10.57 0.33
CA TRP A 444 -10.50 10.14 1.62
C TRP A 444 -9.16 9.42 1.49
N ALA A 445 -8.99 8.58 0.47
CA ALA A 445 -7.77 7.85 0.22
C ALA A 445 -6.66 8.81 -0.23
N TYR A 446 -6.97 9.75 -1.13
CA TYR A 446 -6.03 10.76 -1.61
C TYR A 446 -5.59 11.72 -0.49
N ALA A 447 -6.53 12.28 0.26
CA ALA A 447 -6.24 13.17 1.37
C ALA A 447 -5.42 12.47 2.47
N ALA A 448 -5.78 11.23 2.85
CA ALA A 448 -5.02 10.47 3.85
C ALA A 448 -3.58 10.21 3.38
N SER A 449 -3.41 9.70 2.16
CA SER A 449 -2.07 9.38 1.62
C SER A 449 -1.19 10.61 1.40
N ASP A 450 -1.75 11.73 0.94
CA ASP A 450 -1.01 13.00 0.80
C ASP A 450 -0.60 13.56 2.16
N LEU A 451 -1.46 13.43 3.18
CA LEU A 451 -1.17 13.86 4.54
C LEU A 451 -0.01 13.04 5.14
N VAL A 452 0.00 11.72 4.93
CA VAL A 452 1.12 10.84 5.33
C VAL A 452 2.40 11.26 4.63
N SER A 453 2.36 11.45 3.31
CA SER A 453 3.54 11.84 2.53
C SER A 453 4.13 13.18 3.01
N ALA A 454 3.31 14.21 3.16
CA ALA A 454 3.75 15.51 3.63
C ALA A 454 4.36 15.44 5.04
N THR A 455 3.76 14.65 5.93
CA THR A 455 4.26 14.48 7.30
C THR A 455 5.62 13.77 7.34
N ARG A 456 5.90 12.85 6.40
CA ARG A 456 7.25 12.24 6.27
C ARG A 456 8.32 13.26 5.93
N ILE A 457 8.02 14.21 5.03
CA ILE A 457 8.95 15.30 4.69
C ILE A 457 9.17 16.20 5.91
N MET A 458 8.12 16.53 6.64
CA MET A 458 8.22 17.36 7.86
C MET A 458 9.10 16.73 8.94
N ARG A 459 9.17 15.40 8.98
CA ARG A 459 10.04 14.63 9.88
C ARG A 459 11.43 14.37 9.30
N ASN A 460 11.78 14.97 8.16
CA ASN A 460 13.04 14.76 7.42
C ASN A 460 13.29 13.31 7.00
N TRP A 461 12.24 12.49 6.86
CA TRP A 461 12.40 11.11 6.41
C TRP A 461 12.44 10.98 4.89
N GLU A 462 11.84 11.97 4.22
CA GLU A 462 11.89 12.11 2.77
C GLU A 462 12.31 13.54 2.45
N VAL A 463 13.06 13.71 1.36
CA VAL A 463 13.52 15.03 0.90
C VAL A 463 12.43 15.72 0.08
N GLU A 464 11.58 14.94 -0.57
CA GLU A 464 10.54 15.42 -1.46
C GLU A 464 9.24 14.64 -1.27
N TYR A 465 8.18 15.16 -1.88
CA TYR A 465 6.88 14.51 -1.87
C TYR A 465 6.90 13.20 -2.66
N ILE A 466 6.50 12.12 -2.00
CA ILE A 466 6.35 10.80 -2.61
C ILE A 466 4.87 10.43 -2.62
N PRO A 467 4.23 10.24 -3.78
CA PRO A 467 2.84 9.84 -3.83
C PRO A 467 2.66 8.41 -3.25
N LEU A 468 1.67 8.22 -2.39
CA LEU A 468 1.32 6.91 -1.80
C LEU A 468 -0.03 6.42 -2.37
N CYS A 469 -0.20 5.11 -2.47
CA CYS A 469 -1.15 4.46 -3.37
C CYS A 469 -2.61 4.54 -2.90
N PRO A 470 -3.46 5.40 -3.50
CA PRO A 470 -4.88 5.50 -3.13
C PRO A 470 -5.67 4.28 -3.63
N TRP A 471 -5.20 3.64 -4.71
CA TRP A 471 -5.76 2.39 -5.21
C TRP A 471 -5.69 1.28 -4.16
N TYR A 472 -4.54 1.13 -3.50
CA TYR A 472 -4.39 0.21 -2.38
C TYR A 472 -5.37 0.51 -1.25
N LEU A 473 -5.50 1.77 -0.85
CA LEU A 473 -6.45 2.11 0.20
C LEU A 473 -7.89 1.78 -0.19
N CYS A 474 -8.31 2.09 -1.42
CA CYS A 474 -9.64 1.74 -1.92
C CYS A 474 -9.89 0.22 -1.81
N SER A 475 -8.97 -0.60 -2.32
CA SER A 475 -9.14 -2.05 -2.36
C SER A 475 -9.04 -2.75 -0.99
N PHE A 476 -8.26 -2.19 -0.06
CA PHE A 476 -7.88 -2.91 1.17
C PHE A 476 -8.39 -2.32 2.47
N CYS A 477 -8.77 -1.03 2.52
CA CYS A 477 -9.24 -0.38 3.75
C CYS A 477 -10.59 -0.94 4.22
N ARG A 478 -11.58 -1.02 3.32
CA ARG A 478 -12.92 -1.56 3.56
C ARG A 478 -13.38 -2.41 2.36
N PRO A 479 -12.80 -3.60 2.16
CA PRO A 479 -13.17 -4.49 1.04
C PRO A 479 -14.65 -4.88 1.02
N GLU A 480 -15.35 -4.75 2.15
CA GLU A 480 -16.79 -5.00 2.25
C GLU A 480 -17.66 -3.91 1.62
N TYR A 481 -17.11 -2.71 1.35
CA TYR A 481 -17.81 -1.61 0.68
C TYR A 481 -17.49 -1.51 -0.81
N LEU A 482 -16.72 -2.47 -1.32
CA LEU A 482 -16.38 -2.57 -2.73
C LEU A 482 -17.63 -2.75 -3.59
N GLY A 483 -17.89 -1.79 -4.48
CA GLY A 483 -19.09 -1.78 -5.32
C GLY A 483 -20.29 -1.04 -4.73
N GLU A 484 -20.21 -0.62 -3.46
CA GLU A 484 -21.19 0.25 -2.80
C GLU A 484 -20.92 1.71 -3.23
N ASP A 485 -21.14 2.00 -4.52
CA ASP A 485 -21.11 3.38 -5.01
C ASP A 485 -22.39 4.09 -4.53
N GLU A 486 -22.28 4.80 -3.42
CA GLU A 486 -23.38 5.57 -2.82
C GLU A 486 -23.79 6.79 -3.65
N ASN A 487 -23.22 7.03 -4.85
CA ASN A 487 -23.58 8.18 -5.66
C ASN A 487 -25.07 8.14 -6.06
N PRO A 488 -25.93 8.99 -5.47
CA PRO A 488 -27.37 8.95 -5.69
C PRO A 488 -27.77 9.46 -7.08
N GLU A 489 -26.88 10.13 -7.83
CA GLU A 489 -27.20 10.60 -9.18
C GLU A 489 -27.40 9.43 -10.16
N LYS A 490 -26.89 8.23 -9.86
CA LYS A 490 -27.12 7.04 -10.69
C LYS A 490 -28.55 6.48 -10.64
N GLU A 491 -29.39 6.91 -9.69
CA GLU A 491 -30.82 6.52 -9.71
C GLU A 491 -31.57 7.16 -10.91
N ASP A 492 -31.10 8.30 -11.43
CA ASP A 492 -31.75 9.06 -12.51
C ASP A 492 -31.11 8.82 -13.91
N ASP A 493 -29.97 8.11 -14.00
CA ASP A 493 -29.31 7.82 -15.27
C ASP A 493 -29.89 6.56 -15.95
N GLU A 494 -30.47 6.72 -17.15
CA GLU A 494 -30.99 5.62 -17.98
C GLU A 494 -29.91 4.60 -18.42
N ASN A 495 -28.65 4.88 -18.13
CA ASN A 495 -27.51 4.02 -18.43
C ASN A 495 -26.60 3.96 -17.19
N PRO A 496 -26.91 3.14 -16.17
CA PRO A 496 -26.01 2.98 -15.03
C PRO A 496 -24.72 2.35 -15.57
N GLU A 497 -23.71 3.19 -15.82
CA GLU A 497 -22.42 2.68 -16.27
C GLU A 497 -21.95 1.65 -15.25
N LYS A 498 -21.85 0.40 -15.75
CA LYS A 498 -21.37 -0.83 -15.12
C LYS A 498 -20.60 -0.54 -13.83
N GLY A 499 -21.22 -0.91 -12.70
CA GLY A 499 -20.75 -0.83 -11.31
C GLY A 499 -19.34 -0.30 -11.13
N HIS A 500 -19.24 0.94 -10.66
CA HIS A 500 -18.00 1.39 -10.04
C HIS A 500 -17.79 0.62 -8.76
N TYR A 501 -16.54 0.54 -8.37
CA TYR A 501 -16.03 -0.30 -7.31
C TYR A 501 -15.47 0.55 -6.15
N CYS A 502 -15.33 1.85 -6.37
CA CYS A 502 -15.04 2.84 -5.34
C CYS A 502 -16.26 3.14 -4.46
N TYR A 503 -15.99 3.56 -3.21
CA TYR A 503 -16.97 3.90 -2.18
C TYR A 503 -16.46 5.08 -1.34
N GLY A 504 -17.39 5.80 -0.69
CA GLY A 504 -17.07 6.87 0.24
C GLY A 504 -16.66 6.33 1.60
N ASN A 505 -15.70 6.99 2.25
CA ASN A 505 -15.24 6.64 3.59
C ASN A 505 -14.65 7.87 4.29
N ASP A 506 -14.38 7.75 5.59
CA ASP A 506 -13.76 8.81 6.39
C ASP A 506 -12.23 8.79 6.29
N ILE A 507 -11.61 9.97 6.30
CA ILE A 507 -10.14 10.11 6.40
C ILE A 507 -9.62 9.39 7.65
N GLU A 508 -10.33 9.49 8.78
CA GLU A 508 -9.93 8.85 10.04
C GLU A 508 -9.84 7.32 9.91
N ASP A 509 -10.83 6.70 9.30
CA ASP A 509 -10.86 5.25 9.11
C ASP A 509 -9.65 4.77 8.30
N CYS A 510 -9.38 5.49 7.22
CA CYS A 510 -8.23 5.26 6.37
C CYS A 510 -6.90 5.45 7.11
N LEU A 511 -6.75 6.52 7.89
CA LEU A 511 -5.53 6.76 8.65
C LEU A 511 -5.32 5.72 9.75
N LEU A 512 -6.38 5.21 10.38
CA LEU A 512 -6.30 4.10 11.33
C LEU A 512 -5.88 2.79 10.65
N TYR A 513 -6.35 2.54 9.42
CA TYR A 513 -5.87 1.44 8.61
C TYR A 513 -4.36 1.57 8.31
N ILE A 514 -3.91 2.74 7.85
CA ILE A 514 -2.49 3.02 7.56
C ILE A 514 -1.65 2.89 8.84
N LYS A 515 -2.17 3.32 9.99
CA LYS A 515 -1.50 3.11 11.29
C LYS A 515 -1.21 1.63 11.56
N GLN A 516 -2.14 0.74 11.23
CA GLN A 516 -1.98 -0.70 11.49
C GLN A 516 -1.14 -1.41 10.42
N HIS A 517 -1.40 -1.12 9.15
CA HIS A 517 -0.89 -1.87 8.01
C HIS A 517 0.18 -1.14 7.21
N GLY A 518 0.17 0.19 7.21
CA GLY A 518 0.97 1.02 6.32
C GLY A 518 0.26 1.26 4.99
N ILE A 519 0.99 1.84 4.05
CA ILE A 519 0.54 2.13 2.68
C ILE A 519 1.72 2.10 1.70
N PRO A 520 1.60 1.46 0.54
CA PRO A 520 2.68 1.40 -0.43
C PRO A 520 2.80 2.68 -1.27
N ARG A 521 3.93 2.85 -1.98
CA ARG A 521 4.15 3.98 -2.90
C ARG A 521 3.24 3.87 -4.12
N GLU A 522 2.73 4.98 -4.64
CA GLU A 522 1.91 4.98 -5.86
C GLU A 522 2.78 4.68 -7.09
N ILE A 523 2.58 3.50 -7.70
CA ILE A 523 3.26 3.10 -8.94
C ILE A 523 2.44 3.47 -10.18
N CYS A 524 1.12 3.23 -10.14
CA CYS A 524 0.19 3.55 -11.22
C CYS A 524 -0.55 4.85 -10.87
N LYS A 525 -0.45 5.87 -11.72
CA LYS A 525 -1.13 7.16 -11.49
C LYS A 525 -2.60 7.08 -11.90
N LYS A 526 -2.91 6.29 -12.93
CA LYS A 526 -4.30 6.04 -13.33
C LYS A 526 -4.93 4.99 -12.43
N PHE A 527 -5.79 5.44 -11.53
CA PHE A 527 -6.66 4.59 -10.74
C PHE A 527 -7.64 3.84 -11.66
N ASP A 528 -7.70 2.51 -11.52
CA ASP A 528 -8.71 1.68 -12.15
C ASP A 528 -9.59 1.06 -11.06
N CYS A 529 -10.79 1.61 -10.89
CA CYS A 529 -11.67 1.09 -9.85
C CYS A 529 -12.10 -0.36 -10.13
N LYS A 530 -12.15 -0.81 -11.40
CA LYS A 530 -12.68 -2.13 -11.76
C LYS A 530 -11.71 -3.27 -11.50
N ASP A 531 -10.47 -2.92 -11.21
CA ASP A 531 -9.39 -3.83 -10.91
C ASP A 531 -9.02 -3.69 -9.44
N TRP A 532 -9.29 -4.71 -8.64
CA TRP A 532 -9.08 -4.64 -7.19
C TRP A 532 -7.64 -4.85 -6.74
N GLN A 533 -6.73 -5.18 -7.65
CA GLN A 533 -5.39 -5.64 -7.29
C GLN A 533 -4.35 -4.64 -7.75
N PRO A 534 -4.07 -3.54 -7.02
CA PRO A 534 -2.94 -2.70 -7.35
C PRO A 534 -1.64 -3.53 -7.35
N PRO A 535 -0.67 -3.24 -8.25
CA PRO A 535 0.53 -4.07 -8.43
C PRO A 535 1.39 -4.20 -7.16
N ASN A 536 1.31 -3.20 -6.28
CA ASN A 536 2.07 -3.04 -5.05
C ASN A 536 1.29 -3.46 -3.78
N ALA A 537 0.26 -4.30 -3.92
CA ALA A 537 -0.52 -4.77 -2.78
C ALA A 537 0.33 -5.43 -1.68
N ASP A 538 1.39 -6.12 -2.08
CA ASP A 538 2.30 -6.88 -1.21
C ASP A 538 3.67 -6.17 -1.08
N ASP A 539 3.71 -4.83 -1.10
CA ASP A 539 4.96 -4.04 -1.00
C ASP A 539 5.73 -4.36 0.30
N PRO A 540 7.00 -4.80 0.22
CA PRO A 540 7.81 -5.15 1.40
C PRO A 540 8.00 -4.00 2.37
N HIS A 541 8.17 -2.79 1.84
CA HIS A 541 8.48 -1.59 2.61
C HIS A 541 7.23 -0.89 3.13
N MET A 542 6.04 -1.49 2.98
CA MET A 542 4.78 -0.94 3.48
C MET A 542 4.81 -0.67 4.99
N HIS A 543 5.61 -1.42 5.76
CA HIS A 543 5.78 -1.17 7.19
C HIS A 543 6.43 0.20 7.50
N THR A 544 7.19 0.76 6.57
CA THR A 544 7.90 2.05 6.75
C THR A 544 6.98 3.27 6.63
N THR A 545 5.72 3.08 6.23
CA THR A 545 4.71 4.15 6.09
C THR A 545 3.63 4.07 7.16
N LYS A 546 3.82 3.25 8.20
CA LYS A 546 2.91 3.18 9.35
C LYS A 546 2.93 4.49 10.15
N LEU A 547 1.77 4.85 10.67
CA LEU A 547 1.60 6.02 11.53
C LEU A 547 1.81 5.67 13.01
N LYS A 548 2.28 6.64 13.79
CA LYS A 548 2.33 6.55 15.26
C LYS A 548 0.97 6.84 15.87
N SER A 549 0.40 7.96 15.46
CA SER A 549 -0.84 8.46 16.04
C SER A 549 -1.70 9.16 15.00
N VAL A 550 -3.01 9.05 15.24
CA VAL A 550 -4.06 9.69 14.48
C VAL A 550 -4.92 10.39 15.53
N ARG A 551 -5.06 11.71 15.42
CA ARG A 551 -5.80 12.53 16.40
C ARG A 551 -6.85 13.37 15.69
N LYS A 552 -8.10 13.09 16.02
CA LYS A 552 -9.25 13.90 15.62
C LYS A 552 -9.39 15.10 16.55
N ILE A 553 -9.71 16.27 15.97
CA ILE A 553 -9.90 17.53 16.68
C ILE A 553 -11.32 18.02 16.40
N GLU A 554 -12.12 18.22 17.44
CA GLU A 554 -13.54 18.53 17.29
C GLU A 554 -13.83 19.99 16.95
N SER A 555 -12.98 20.90 17.43
CA SER A 555 -13.15 22.35 17.23
C SER A 555 -12.37 22.83 16.02
N MET A 556 -13.04 23.51 15.09
CA MET A 556 -12.37 24.20 13.98
C MET A 556 -11.32 25.17 14.48
N GLU A 557 -11.61 25.95 15.53
CA GLU A 557 -10.66 26.91 16.07
C GLU A 557 -9.39 26.21 16.59
N GLU A 558 -9.55 25.16 17.40
CA GLU A 558 -8.42 24.40 17.93
C GLU A 558 -7.60 23.75 16.82
N ALA A 559 -8.28 23.14 15.83
CA ALA A 559 -7.64 22.52 14.69
C ALA A 559 -6.80 23.55 13.94
N LEU A 560 -7.40 24.68 13.54
CA LEU A 560 -6.74 25.69 12.73
C LEU A 560 -5.62 26.43 13.50
N LEU A 561 -5.68 26.52 14.83
CA LEU A 561 -4.57 27.00 15.66
C LEU A 561 -3.36 26.04 15.67
N LEU A 562 -3.55 24.75 15.34
CA LEU A 562 -2.49 23.77 15.18
C LEU A 562 -1.89 23.75 13.77
N LEU A 563 -2.54 24.41 12.79
CA LEU A 563 -2.08 24.47 11.40
C LEU A 563 -0.62 24.95 11.25
N PRO A 564 -0.08 25.90 12.05
CA PRO A 564 1.33 26.27 11.97
C PRO A 564 2.33 25.13 12.29
N HIS A 565 1.86 24.01 12.83
CA HIS A 565 2.67 22.86 13.23
C HIS A 565 2.40 21.62 12.37
N PHE A 566 1.17 21.47 11.85
CA PHE A 566 0.75 20.31 11.06
C PHE A 566 -0.16 20.71 9.90
N PRO A 567 -0.04 20.11 8.71
CA PRO A 567 -1.15 20.09 7.76
C PRO A 567 -2.35 19.36 8.39
N ILE A 568 -3.56 19.75 8.03
CA ILE A 568 -4.78 19.24 8.68
C ILE A 568 -5.66 18.58 7.62
N GLY A 569 -5.94 17.29 7.78
CA GLY A 569 -7.01 16.64 7.02
C GLY A 569 -8.37 17.15 7.51
N ALA A 570 -9.31 17.36 6.62
CA ALA A 570 -10.66 17.81 6.96
C ALA A 570 -11.65 17.38 5.89
N ASP A 571 -12.93 17.44 6.20
CA ASP A 571 -14.01 17.27 5.23
C ASP A 571 -14.66 18.62 4.92
N LEU A 572 -14.82 18.87 3.63
CA LEU A 572 -15.51 20.01 3.06
C LEU A 572 -16.94 19.62 2.65
N VAL A 573 -17.93 20.42 3.04
CA VAL A 573 -19.32 20.25 2.56
C VAL A 573 -19.40 20.60 1.08
N VAL A 574 -19.96 19.70 0.27
CA VAL A 574 -20.05 19.86 -1.19
C VAL A 574 -21.42 20.34 -1.61
N PHE A 575 -21.41 21.47 -2.32
CA PHE A 575 -22.50 21.98 -3.14
C PHE A 575 -22.03 22.08 -4.60
N LYS A 576 -22.97 22.27 -5.54
CA LYS A 576 -22.68 22.35 -6.98
C LYS A 576 -21.59 23.37 -7.30
N GLU A 577 -21.59 24.48 -6.58
CA GLU A 577 -20.70 25.63 -6.77
C GLU A 577 -19.23 25.29 -6.57
N LEU A 578 -18.90 24.28 -5.76
CA LEU A 578 -17.53 23.86 -5.52
C LEU A 578 -16.80 23.56 -6.83
N TRP A 579 -17.51 22.97 -7.80
CA TRP A 579 -16.95 22.56 -9.08
C TRP A 579 -16.83 23.69 -10.10
N THR A 580 -17.40 24.86 -9.81
CA THR A 580 -17.47 26.00 -10.74
C THR A 580 -16.91 27.30 -10.18
N VAL A 581 -16.46 27.32 -8.91
CA VAL A 581 -16.01 28.54 -8.22
C VAL A 581 -14.72 29.14 -8.80
N GLY A 582 -13.86 28.31 -9.39
CA GLY A 582 -12.57 28.77 -9.94
C GLY A 582 -11.67 29.38 -8.87
N GLU A 583 -11.13 30.57 -9.13
CA GLU A 583 -10.23 31.31 -8.22
C GLU A 583 -10.95 32.06 -7.09
N GLU A 584 -12.29 32.02 -7.06
CA GLU A 584 -13.11 32.72 -6.07
C GLU A 584 -13.23 31.97 -4.74
N ILE A 585 -13.84 32.63 -3.76
CA ILE A 585 -14.11 32.04 -2.45
C ILE A 585 -15.33 31.11 -2.56
N TYR A 586 -15.17 29.89 -2.07
CA TYR A 586 -16.25 28.94 -1.90
C TYR A 586 -17.02 29.23 -0.61
N TYR A 587 -18.28 29.67 -0.77
CA TYR A 587 -19.19 30.02 0.32
C TYR A 587 -20.20 28.93 0.67
N GLY A 588 -20.11 27.74 0.07
CA GLY A 588 -21.14 26.73 0.18
C GLY A 588 -22.15 26.85 -0.97
N PRO A 589 -23.47 26.78 -0.71
CA PRO A 589 -24.47 26.91 -1.76
C PRO A 589 -24.55 28.33 -2.32
N GLY A 590 -24.77 28.44 -3.63
CA GLY A 590 -25.04 29.69 -4.34
C GLY A 590 -26.50 29.85 -4.74
N THR A 591 -26.82 30.97 -5.39
CA THR A 591 -28.15 31.19 -5.99
C THR A 591 -28.39 30.15 -7.09
N ASN A 592 -29.53 29.46 -7.05
CA ASN A 592 -29.90 28.32 -7.91
C ASN A 592 -29.16 27.00 -7.61
N SER A 593 -28.51 26.85 -6.46
CA SER A 593 -27.96 25.54 -6.07
C SER A 593 -29.11 24.57 -5.76
N ARG A 594 -29.04 23.35 -6.30
CA ARG A 594 -30.01 22.27 -6.00
C ARG A 594 -29.49 21.30 -4.94
N GLY A 595 -28.98 21.86 -3.84
CA GLY A 595 -28.82 21.12 -2.60
C GLY A 595 -27.44 20.55 -2.30
N PHE A 596 -27.31 20.14 -1.04
CA PHE A 596 -26.21 19.38 -0.46
C PHE A 596 -25.95 18.11 -1.29
N ARG A 597 -24.68 17.89 -1.65
CA ARG A 597 -24.24 16.72 -2.42
C ARG A 597 -23.65 15.65 -1.53
N SER A 598 -22.56 15.98 -0.84
CA SER A 598 -21.78 15.05 -0.03
C SER A 598 -20.80 15.82 0.87
N TYR A 599 -19.94 15.09 1.57
CA TYR A 599 -18.68 15.60 2.09
C TYR A 599 -17.53 15.22 1.14
N HIS A 600 -16.46 16.02 1.13
CA HIS A 600 -15.26 15.75 0.34
C HIS A 600 -14.01 15.98 1.20
N ALA A 601 -13.18 14.94 1.30
CA ALA A 601 -11.94 15.00 2.03
C ALA A 601 -10.94 15.93 1.35
N VAL A 602 -10.36 16.84 2.13
CA VAL A 602 -9.37 17.83 1.72
C VAL A 602 -8.24 17.93 2.75
N ILE A 603 -7.15 18.61 2.37
CA ILE A 603 -6.11 18.99 3.33
C ILE A 603 -6.02 20.51 3.41
N VAL A 604 -6.22 21.07 4.61
CA VAL A 604 -6.01 22.49 4.88
C VAL A 604 -4.51 22.78 4.85
N SER A 605 -4.10 23.61 3.89
CA SER A 605 -2.71 23.95 3.62
C SER A 605 -2.27 25.24 4.33
N SER A 606 -3.12 26.25 4.34
CA SER A 606 -2.86 27.57 4.94
C SER A 606 -4.17 28.31 5.20
N ILE A 607 -4.09 29.37 6.01
CA ILE A 607 -5.18 30.32 6.23
C ILE A 607 -4.68 31.71 5.89
N GLU A 608 -5.35 32.37 4.96
CA GLU A 608 -4.95 33.68 4.45
C GLU A 608 -6.14 34.65 4.41
N ILE A 609 -5.82 35.93 4.22
CA ILE A 609 -6.84 36.95 3.95
C ILE A 609 -6.90 37.11 2.43
N TYR A 610 -8.05 36.80 1.84
CA TYR A 610 -8.31 36.97 0.41
C TYR A 610 -9.54 37.84 0.22
N LYS A 611 -9.42 38.91 -0.58
CA LYS A 611 -10.48 39.93 -0.78
C LYS A 611 -11.06 40.51 0.53
N GLY A 612 -10.26 40.55 1.60
CA GLY A 612 -10.67 41.06 2.91
C GLY A 612 -11.32 40.03 3.84
N GLU A 613 -11.42 38.77 3.42
CA GLU A 613 -12.07 37.69 4.17
C GLU A 613 -11.05 36.62 4.57
N VAL A 614 -11.25 35.98 5.72
CA VAL A 614 -10.38 34.92 6.21
C VAL A 614 -10.80 33.59 5.59
N VAL A 615 -9.89 33.00 4.80
CA VAL A 615 -10.16 31.77 4.03
C VAL A 615 -9.15 30.67 4.33
N ALA A 616 -9.61 29.43 4.29
CA ALA A 616 -8.75 28.25 4.32
C ALA A 616 -8.43 27.81 2.89
N ILE A 617 -7.15 27.65 2.58
CA ILE A 617 -6.68 27.11 1.30
C ILE A 617 -6.60 25.60 1.44
N CYS A 618 -7.49 24.90 0.74
CA CYS A 618 -7.62 23.45 0.86
C CYS A 618 -7.17 22.76 -0.43
N LYS A 619 -6.30 21.75 -0.30
CA LYS A 619 -5.90 20.87 -1.40
C LYS A 619 -7.04 19.89 -1.71
N MET A 620 -7.46 19.83 -2.97
CA MET A 620 -8.39 18.82 -3.47
C MET A 620 -7.65 17.74 -4.27
N SER A 621 -8.38 16.69 -4.65
CA SER A 621 -7.86 15.55 -5.42
C SER A 621 -8.60 15.32 -6.75
N ASN A 622 -9.26 16.33 -7.31
CA ASN A 622 -9.99 16.23 -8.60
C ASN A 622 -9.23 16.84 -9.78
N GLY A 623 -7.89 16.80 -9.73
CA GLY A 623 -7.05 17.35 -10.79
C GLY A 623 -6.97 18.88 -10.79
N THR A 624 -6.12 19.41 -11.68
CA THR A 624 -5.79 20.84 -11.74
C THR A 624 -6.81 21.69 -12.50
N LYS A 625 -7.82 21.06 -13.13
CA LYS A 625 -8.88 21.76 -13.87
C LYS A 625 -10.03 22.24 -12.98
N VAL A 626 -10.00 21.88 -11.69
CA VAL A 626 -11.03 22.21 -10.70
C VAL A 626 -10.51 23.30 -9.77
N CYS A 627 -11.36 24.28 -9.45
CA CYS A 627 -11.03 25.44 -8.60
C CYS A 627 -9.77 26.20 -9.11
N ASP A 628 -8.91 26.65 -8.20
CA ASP A 628 -7.64 27.33 -8.48
C ASP A 628 -6.52 26.30 -8.55
N GLU A 629 -6.30 25.73 -9.74
CA GLU A 629 -5.29 24.70 -9.98
C GLU A 629 -5.37 23.53 -8.99
N GLY A 630 -6.58 23.08 -8.64
CA GLY A 630 -6.85 22.01 -7.67
C GLY A 630 -6.84 22.41 -6.19
N TYR A 631 -6.70 23.70 -5.89
CA TYR A 631 -6.90 24.27 -4.57
C TYR A 631 -8.20 25.08 -4.51
N VAL A 632 -8.90 25.02 -3.37
CA VAL A 632 -10.10 25.82 -3.12
C VAL A 632 -9.90 26.77 -1.95
N ARG A 633 -10.35 28.02 -2.12
CA ARG A 633 -10.43 29.01 -1.03
C ARG A 633 -11.76 28.86 -0.32
N VAL A 634 -11.78 28.26 0.86
CA VAL A 634 -13.03 28.02 1.61
C VAL A 634 -13.28 29.14 2.60
N SER A 635 -14.48 29.72 2.58
CA SER A 635 -14.94 30.68 3.59
C SER A 635 -14.95 30.03 4.98
N LEU A 636 -14.16 30.57 5.92
CA LEU A 636 -14.22 30.16 7.32
C LEU A 636 -15.37 30.85 8.08
N ALA A 637 -15.91 31.95 7.53
CA ALA A 637 -17.03 32.68 8.11
C ALA A 637 -18.39 32.02 7.85
N THR A 638 -18.51 31.19 6.80
CA THR A 638 -19.77 30.51 6.51
C THR A 638 -20.06 29.45 7.56
N THR A 639 -21.24 29.54 8.16
CA THR A 639 -21.77 28.61 9.16
C THR A 639 -23.11 28.07 8.69
N TYR A 640 -23.41 26.81 9.02
CA TYR A 640 -24.64 26.14 8.62
C TYR A 640 -25.22 25.23 9.71
N MET A 641 -26.51 24.93 9.59
CA MET A 641 -27.23 23.90 10.33
C MET A 641 -28.16 23.12 9.41
N VAL A 642 -28.12 21.79 9.47
CA VAL A 642 -29.09 20.89 8.84
C VAL A 642 -30.40 20.97 9.60
N VAL A 643 -31.51 21.25 8.91
CA VAL A 643 -32.85 21.34 9.51
C VAL A 643 -33.76 20.16 9.15
N GLY A 644 -33.31 19.29 8.26
CA GLY A 644 -34.01 18.08 7.88
C GLY A 644 -33.13 17.18 7.02
N ALA A 645 -33.37 15.88 7.07
CA ALA A 645 -32.80 14.91 6.17
C ALA A 645 -33.87 13.87 5.80
N SER A 646 -34.06 13.65 4.50
CA SER A 646 -34.95 12.59 4.01
C SER A 646 -34.46 11.21 4.51
N PRO A 647 -35.35 10.22 4.69
CA PRO A 647 -34.96 8.89 5.16
C PRO A 647 -33.81 8.26 4.36
N LYS A 648 -33.80 8.44 3.02
CA LYS A 648 -32.73 7.96 2.13
C LYS A 648 -31.37 8.66 2.33
N LYS A 649 -31.32 9.81 3.00
CA LYS A 649 -30.12 10.62 3.22
C LYS A 649 -29.66 10.68 4.66
N LYS A 650 -30.47 10.15 5.58
CA LYS A 650 -30.30 10.30 7.03
C LYS A 650 -28.99 9.72 7.54
N GLU A 651 -28.52 8.65 6.91
CA GLU A 651 -27.26 7.95 7.25
C GLU A 651 -26.01 8.66 6.67
N HIS A 652 -26.17 9.51 5.67
CA HIS A 652 -25.06 10.18 4.96
C HIS A 652 -24.91 11.67 5.30
N VAL A 653 -25.73 12.18 6.23
CA VAL A 653 -25.77 13.60 6.60
C VAL A 653 -25.48 13.71 8.09
N ARG A 654 -24.47 14.50 8.44
CA ARG A 654 -24.12 14.78 9.84
C ARG A 654 -25.23 15.62 10.47
N ALA A 655 -25.67 15.23 11.67
CA ALA A 655 -26.50 16.13 12.45
C ALA A 655 -25.68 17.32 12.93
N THR A 656 -26.27 18.51 12.85
CA THR A 656 -25.67 19.76 13.33
C THR A 656 -26.35 20.14 14.65
N SER A 657 -26.02 19.42 15.73
CA SER A 657 -26.52 19.72 17.08
C SER A 657 -26.03 21.06 17.65
N LYS A 658 -25.02 21.64 16.99
CA LYS A 658 -24.51 22.99 17.10
C LYS A 658 -24.21 23.52 15.68
N PRO A 659 -24.12 24.84 15.48
CA PRO A 659 -23.66 25.42 14.22
C PRO A 659 -22.30 24.85 13.79
N MET A 660 -22.17 24.53 12.51
CA MET A 660 -20.94 23.99 11.91
C MET A 660 -20.43 24.87 10.79
N HIS A 661 -19.11 24.87 10.56
CA HIS A 661 -18.50 25.52 9.41
C HIS A 661 -18.43 24.57 8.22
N LEU A 662 -18.12 25.09 7.03
CA LEU A 662 -17.98 24.26 5.82
C LEU A 662 -16.88 23.20 5.94
N LEU A 663 -15.90 23.41 6.82
CA LEU A 663 -14.88 22.42 7.16
C LEU A 663 -15.22 21.75 8.50
N SER A 664 -15.07 20.43 8.55
CA SER A 664 -15.30 19.59 9.73
C SER A 664 -14.39 18.35 9.71
N GLU A 665 -14.51 17.43 10.66
CA GLU A 665 -13.69 16.21 10.72
C GLU A 665 -12.18 16.47 10.68
N PHE A 666 -11.72 17.45 11.47
CA PHE A 666 -10.31 17.82 11.47
C PHE A 666 -9.43 16.73 12.07
N ILE A 667 -8.36 16.39 11.38
CA ILE A 667 -7.44 15.32 11.78
C ILE A 667 -6.00 15.75 11.58
N ILE A 668 -5.18 15.43 12.58
CA ILE A 668 -3.73 15.52 12.51
C ILE A 668 -3.14 14.15 12.75
N ILE A 669 -1.99 13.91 12.13
CA ILE A 669 -1.26 12.65 12.28
C ILE A 669 0.14 12.91 12.81
N ASP A 670 0.71 11.87 13.39
CA ASP A 670 2.12 11.82 13.71
C ASP A 670 2.68 10.46 13.27
N ILE A 671 3.96 10.42 12.94
CA ILE A 671 4.64 9.21 12.46
C ILE A 671 5.75 8.84 13.44
N ASP A 672 6.03 7.53 13.60
CA ASP A 672 6.99 7.00 14.56
C ASP A 672 8.43 7.27 14.14
N GLU A 673 9.28 7.86 14.99
CA GLU A 673 10.72 8.01 14.72
C GLU A 673 11.28 6.76 14.03
N ASN A 674 11.76 6.96 12.80
CA ASN A 674 12.08 5.91 11.83
C ASN A 674 12.97 4.84 12.50
N GLU A 675 12.70 3.55 12.28
CA GLU A 675 13.66 2.50 12.69
C GLU A 675 15.03 2.75 12.04
N LYS A 676 15.10 3.39 10.85
CA LYS A 676 16.36 3.87 10.25
C LYS A 676 17.06 4.98 11.03
N GLU A 677 16.34 5.77 11.82
CA GLU A 677 16.96 6.75 12.74
C GLU A 677 17.53 6.01 13.95
N LYS A 678 16.79 5.05 14.52
CA LYS A 678 17.32 4.16 15.58
C LYS A 678 18.49 3.30 15.09
N GLU A 679 18.47 2.86 13.83
CA GLU A 679 19.60 2.18 13.18
C GLU A 679 20.78 3.13 13.03
N ARG A 680 20.58 4.35 12.53
CA ARG A 680 21.64 5.37 12.46
C ARG A 680 22.16 5.81 13.82
N GLU A 681 21.32 5.82 14.86
CA GLU A 681 21.75 6.07 16.24
C GLU A 681 22.53 4.88 16.80
N ARG A 682 22.10 3.63 16.53
CA ARG A 682 22.86 2.42 16.86
C ARG A 682 24.20 2.34 16.11
N GLU A 683 24.24 2.75 14.84
CA GLU A 683 25.46 2.87 14.02
C GLU A 683 26.39 3.97 14.57
N LYS A 684 25.85 5.12 14.99
CA LYS A 684 26.63 6.17 15.64
C LYS A 684 27.12 5.78 17.03
N GLU A 685 26.34 5.01 17.79
CA GLU A 685 26.77 4.47 19.09
C GLU A 685 27.91 3.46 18.89
N THR A 686 27.82 2.60 17.86
CA THR A 686 28.92 1.67 17.51
C THR A 686 30.14 2.38 16.93
N GLU A 687 29.98 3.44 16.14
CA GLU A 687 31.10 4.29 15.68
C GLU A 687 31.74 5.07 16.82
N SER A 688 30.95 5.51 17.83
CA SER A 688 31.49 6.21 19.00
C SER A 688 32.27 5.32 19.96
N GLU A 689 32.01 4.01 19.94
CA GLU A 689 32.83 3.02 20.66
C GLU A 689 34.09 2.61 19.87
N GLU A 690 34.17 2.92 18.57
CA GLU A 690 35.30 2.62 17.69
C GLU A 690 36.04 3.87 17.18
N GLU A 691 36.10 4.97 17.94
CA GLU A 691 37.08 6.03 17.67
C GLU A 691 38.44 5.70 18.31
N ASN A 692 39.28 4.95 17.58
CA ASN A 692 40.72 4.91 17.79
C ASN A 692 41.40 5.75 16.67
N PRO A 693 42.28 6.71 16.99
CA PRO A 693 42.68 7.75 16.06
C PRO A 693 43.86 7.29 15.20
N GLU A 694 43.67 7.19 13.88
CA GLU A 694 44.69 7.37 12.83
C GLU A 694 44.10 6.93 11.47
N ASP A 695 43.59 7.87 10.67
CA ASP A 695 44.16 8.17 9.34
C ASP A 695 43.27 9.15 8.56
N ASN A 696 43.75 10.40 8.52
CA ASN A 696 43.39 11.39 7.52
C ASN A 696 44.22 11.11 6.25
N GLN A 697 43.57 10.84 5.11
CA GLN A 697 43.93 11.47 3.83
C GLN A 697 43.03 11.10 2.62
N LYS A 698 42.33 12.13 2.13
CA LYS A 698 42.24 12.62 0.73
C LYS A 698 41.73 11.70 -0.40
N GLY A 699 40.70 12.20 -1.09
CA GLY A 699 40.56 12.03 -2.55
C GLY A 699 39.17 12.31 -3.15
N ASN A 700 38.89 13.58 -3.49
CA ASN A 700 37.98 14.01 -4.58
C ASN A 700 38.86 14.18 -5.86
N PRO A 701 38.39 14.24 -7.13
CA PRO A 701 37.07 14.59 -7.68
C PRO A 701 36.60 13.58 -8.79
N GLU A 702 35.50 13.71 -9.54
CA GLU A 702 35.28 14.65 -10.66
C GLU A 702 33.93 14.38 -11.38
N HIS A 703 33.50 15.35 -12.18
CA HIS A 703 32.13 15.73 -12.56
C HIS A 703 32.02 15.81 -14.10
N ASN A 704 30.98 15.26 -14.76
CA ASN A 704 30.50 15.71 -16.11
C ASN A 704 29.24 14.96 -16.64
N PRO A 705 28.54 15.39 -17.74
CA PRO A 705 27.17 15.92 -17.60
C PRO A 705 26.10 15.39 -18.60
N LYS A 706 24.83 15.73 -18.30
CA LYS A 706 23.72 16.12 -19.19
C LYS A 706 23.31 15.18 -20.34
N GLU A 707 22.10 14.64 -20.23
CA GLU A 707 21.16 14.49 -21.34
C GLU A 707 19.82 15.12 -21.00
N LYS A 708 19.25 15.85 -21.97
CA LYS A 708 18.03 16.64 -21.88
C LYS A 708 16.89 15.86 -22.53
N SER A 709 15.81 15.63 -21.80
CA SER A 709 14.48 15.40 -22.38
C SER A 709 13.48 16.34 -21.70
N GLU A 710 12.64 16.96 -22.52
CA GLU A 710 11.71 18.02 -22.16
C GLU A 710 10.52 17.46 -21.38
N GLU A 711 10.63 17.36 -20.06
CA GLU A 711 9.46 17.38 -19.17
C GLU A 711 9.49 18.66 -18.33
N MET A 712 8.30 19.20 -18.08
CA MET A 712 8.03 20.49 -17.43
C MET A 712 8.68 20.56 -16.04
N GLN A 713 9.95 20.96 -16.02
CA GLN A 713 10.81 20.98 -14.85
C GLN A 713 10.48 22.21 -13.98
N TYR A 714 9.84 21.97 -12.84
CA TYR A 714 9.88 22.94 -11.74
C TYR A 714 11.34 23.12 -11.30
N PRO A 715 11.74 24.34 -10.89
CA PRO A 715 13.14 24.67 -10.66
C PRO A 715 13.77 23.75 -9.62
N ASP A 716 14.86 23.12 -10.02
CA ASP A 716 15.75 22.30 -9.19
C ASP A 716 16.31 23.14 -8.03
N PHE A 717 15.64 23.06 -6.88
CA PHE A 717 16.16 23.60 -5.62
C PHE A 717 17.10 22.57 -5.02
N GLY A 718 18.36 22.60 -5.44
CA GLY A 718 19.40 21.71 -4.90
C GLY A 718 19.39 21.68 -3.36
N ALA A 719 19.59 20.48 -2.81
CA ALA A 719 19.38 20.10 -1.41
C ALA A 719 19.86 21.14 -0.36
N SER A 720 20.96 21.84 -0.62
CA SER A 720 21.50 22.88 0.28
C SER A 720 20.59 24.12 0.41
N LYS A 721 19.90 24.55 -0.66
CA LYS A 721 18.93 25.65 -0.59
C LYS A 721 17.64 25.24 0.11
N PHE A 722 17.18 24.01 -0.10
CA PHE A 722 16.00 23.47 0.59
C PHE A 722 16.27 23.37 2.09
N HIS A 723 17.43 22.87 2.49
CA HIS A 723 17.86 22.77 3.89
C HIS A 723 17.95 24.15 4.58
N ASN A 724 18.47 25.18 3.89
CA ASN A 724 18.52 26.54 4.43
C ASN A 724 17.12 27.15 4.58
N SER A 725 16.21 26.90 3.62
CA SER A 725 14.82 27.34 3.72
C SER A 725 14.06 26.64 4.85
N LEU A 726 14.37 25.36 5.12
CA LEU A 726 13.77 24.58 6.20
C LEU A 726 14.21 25.11 7.57
N ASN A 727 15.50 25.40 7.76
CA ASN A 727 16.02 26.00 8.99
C ASN A 727 15.45 27.41 9.23
N GLU A 728 15.35 28.25 8.20
CA GLU A 728 14.78 29.60 8.35
C GLU A 728 13.28 29.60 8.70
N HIS A 729 12.51 28.58 8.28
CA HIS A 729 11.04 28.59 8.37
C HIS A 729 10.45 27.60 9.39
N ILE A 730 11.20 26.59 9.84
CA ILE A 730 10.67 25.50 10.67
C ILE A 730 11.39 25.36 12.02
N MET A 731 12.69 25.68 12.13
CA MET A 731 13.49 25.43 13.34
C MET A 731 14.42 26.60 13.68
N PRO A 732 14.00 27.61 14.49
CA PRO A 732 14.94 28.63 14.92
C PRO A 732 15.93 28.03 15.94
N ASP A 733 17.21 27.97 15.56
CA ASP A 733 18.43 27.69 16.33
C ASP A 733 18.24 27.23 17.79
N SER A 734 18.27 25.91 18.01
CA SER A 734 18.31 25.30 19.35
C SER A 734 19.67 25.39 20.07
N ASP A 735 20.64 26.14 19.53
CA ASP A 735 22.00 26.27 20.11
C ASP A 735 22.23 27.51 20.98
N LYS A 736 21.18 28.30 21.28
CA LYS A 736 21.28 29.30 22.35
C LYS A 736 21.07 28.64 23.70
N SER A 737 22.19 28.20 24.29
CA SER A 737 22.38 27.82 25.69
C SER A 737 21.35 28.45 26.63
N LEU A 738 20.70 27.62 27.47
CA LEU A 738 19.68 27.91 28.50
C LEU A 738 20.13 28.89 29.62
N GLY A 739 20.86 29.95 29.27
CA GLY A 739 21.55 30.83 30.21
C GLY A 739 20.75 32.02 30.75
N ASN A 740 19.54 32.31 30.26
CA ASN A 740 18.78 33.49 30.70
C ASN A 740 17.27 33.22 30.77
N VAL A 741 16.84 32.23 31.56
CA VAL A 741 15.43 32.13 31.97
C VAL A 741 15.20 33.18 33.05
N SER A 742 14.29 34.13 32.82
CA SER A 742 13.99 35.18 33.78
C SER A 742 13.29 34.62 35.02
N GLY A 743 13.47 35.27 36.18
CA GLY A 743 12.80 34.86 37.42
C GLY A 743 11.27 34.84 37.33
N GLU A 744 10.68 35.62 36.41
CA GLU A 744 9.25 35.66 36.13
C GLU A 744 8.77 34.41 35.36
N GLU A 745 9.55 33.92 34.41
CA GLU A 745 9.24 32.69 33.67
C GLU A 745 9.34 31.46 34.57
N ILE A 746 10.35 31.39 35.45
CA ILE A 746 10.45 30.33 36.47
C ILE A 746 9.25 30.40 37.41
N LYS A 747 8.81 31.60 37.79
CA LYS A 747 7.63 31.79 38.64
C LYS A 747 6.36 31.31 37.93
N MET A 748 6.16 31.60 36.64
CA MET A 748 5.02 31.09 35.87
C MET A 748 5.02 29.57 35.77
N VAL A 749 6.17 28.93 35.51
CA VAL A 749 6.26 27.46 35.46
C VAL A 749 6.01 26.86 36.84
N THR A 750 6.55 27.45 37.90
CA THR A 750 6.36 26.98 39.28
C THR A 750 4.90 27.13 39.72
N GLU A 751 4.26 28.28 39.44
CA GLU A 751 2.84 28.51 39.71
C GLU A 751 1.96 27.56 38.89
N GLY A 752 2.32 27.32 37.62
CA GLY A 752 1.67 26.33 36.77
C GLY A 752 1.74 24.91 37.36
N LEU A 753 2.93 24.47 37.77
CA LEU A 753 3.12 23.15 38.40
C LEU A 753 2.41 23.05 39.76
N THR A 754 2.37 24.13 40.54
CA THR A 754 1.66 24.19 41.81
C THR A 754 0.14 24.15 41.58
N SER A 755 -0.36 24.80 40.53
CA SER A 755 -1.78 24.75 40.14
C SER A 755 -2.21 23.36 39.62
N LEU A 756 -1.26 22.60 39.08
CA LEU A 756 -1.46 21.24 38.56
C LEU A 756 -1.40 20.15 39.63
N SER A 757 -1.06 20.47 40.89
CA SER A 757 -1.09 19.49 41.98
C SER A 757 -2.54 19.12 42.31
N LYS A 758 -3.09 18.17 41.56
CA LYS A 758 -4.35 17.45 41.83
C LYS A 758 -4.36 16.73 43.20
N PHE A 759 -3.26 16.77 43.94
CA PHE A 759 -3.16 16.33 45.31
C PHE A 759 -3.06 17.59 46.16
N GLY A 760 -4.18 18.01 46.77
CA GLY A 760 -4.21 19.12 47.74
C GLY A 760 -3.15 18.92 48.84
N GLU A 761 -2.91 19.95 49.65
CA GLU A 761 -1.77 20.19 50.59
C GLU A 761 -1.18 19.03 51.44
N LYS A 762 -1.68 17.80 51.33
CA LYS A 762 -1.16 16.58 51.96
C LYS A 762 -0.68 15.51 50.97
N GLY A 763 -0.17 15.90 49.80
CA GLY A 763 0.55 14.99 48.90
C GLY A 763 1.90 14.54 49.49
N PRO A 764 2.36 13.28 49.28
CA PRO A 764 3.56 12.77 49.94
C PRO A 764 4.82 13.51 49.50
N GLN A 765 5.53 14.14 50.44
CA GLN A 765 6.72 14.96 50.21
C GLN A 765 7.84 14.23 49.44
N GLU A 766 7.89 12.90 49.48
CA GLU A 766 8.92 12.10 48.80
C GLU A 766 8.91 12.21 47.27
N ARG A 767 7.77 12.52 46.62
CA ARG A 767 7.69 12.64 45.15
C ARG A 767 7.98 14.03 44.59
N MET A 768 8.10 15.05 45.44
CA MET A 768 8.48 16.40 45.01
C MET A 768 9.99 16.63 45.04
N HIS A 769 10.78 15.70 45.60
CA HIS A 769 12.23 15.86 45.69
C HIS A 769 12.89 15.94 44.31
N GLU A 770 12.50 15.09 43.35
CA GLU A 770 13.21 14.99 42.06
C GLU A 770 13.06 16.24 41.17
N PRO A 771 11.86 16.83 40.96
CA PRO A 771 11.73 18.03 40.14
C PRO A 771 12.34 19.28 40.80
N VAL A 772 12.22 19.40 42.14
CA VAL A 772 12.82 20.53 42.89
C VAL A 772 14.34 20.41 42.90
N GLU A 773 14.91 19.21 42.99
CA GLU A 773 16.37 19.00 42.91
C GLU A 773 16.92 19.34 41.53
N ILE A 774 16.18 19.08 40.43
CA ILE A 774 16.58 19.51 39.07
C ILE A 774 16.62 21.04 38.98
N VAL A 775 15.63 21.72 39.54
CA VAL A 775 15.58 23.20 39.56
C VAL A 775 16.64 23.79 40.51
N GLU A 776 16.91 23.16 41.66
CA GLU A 776 17.95 23.62 42.60
C GLU A 776 19.38 23.27 42.14
N ARG A 777 19.59 22.19 41.40
CA ARG A 777 20.86 21.91 40.72
C ARG A 777 21.17 22.99 39.67
N GLY A 778 20.14 23.54 39.03
CA GLY A 778 20.25 24.73 38.18
C GLY A 778 20.59 26.02 38.91
N LYS A 779 20.44 26.08 40.25
CA LYS A 779 20.77 27.28 41.06
C LYS A 779 22.21 27.32 41.56
N ARG A 780 23.00 26.24 41.47
CA ARG A 780 24.41 26.33 41.86
C ARG A 780 25.15 27.23 40.86
N PRO A 781 25.63 28.42 41.28
CA PRO A 781 26.40 29.25 40.38
C PRO A 781 27.65 28.48 39.97
N ALA A 782 27.85 28.29 38.68
CA ALA A 782 29.13 27.89 38.12
C ALA A 782 30.11 29.06 38.28
N ASN A 783 30.54 29.34 39.51
CA ASN A 783 31.55 30.34 39.86
C ASN A 783 32.22 29.91 41.16
N GLU A 784 32.93 28.78 41.15
CA GLU A 784 33.94 28.44 42.17
C GLU A 784 34.79 27.22 41.73
N ALA A 785 35.57 27.42 40.67
CA ALA A 785 36.82 26.69 40.41
C ALA A 785 37.67 27.65 39.56
N GLY A 786 38.37 28.60 40.20
CA GLY A 786 39.80 28.42 40.46
C GLY A 786 40.57 28.57 39.14
N ASN A 787 40.79 29.80 38.66
CA ASN A 787 42.08 30.51 38.80
C ASN A 787 43.31 29.59 38.76
N ASP A 788 44.02 29.67 37.63
CA ASP A 788 45.43 29.33 37.32
C ASP A 788 45.45 28.51 36.01
N VAL A 789 46.00 28.95 34.87
CA VAL A 789 47.29 29.59 34.66
C VAL A 789 47.28 30.37 33.33
N GLY A 790 47.77 31.60 33.37
CA GLY A 790 48.78 32.04 32.39
C GLY A 790 48.31 32.68 31.09
N THR A 791 47.96 33.96 31.18
CA THR A 791 48.16 34.93 30.09
C THR A 791 49.60 34.86 29.57
N LYS A 792 49.80 34.38 28.35
CA LYS A 792 50.98 34.72 27.54
C LYS A 792 50.53 35.38 26.23
N LYS A 793 50.46 36.71 26.29
CA LYS A 793 50.68 37.58 25.12
C LYS A 793 52.05 37.24 24.54
N ALA A 794 52.09 36.47 23.45
CA ALA A 794 53.25 36.42 22.58
C ALA A 794 53.07 37.49 21.50
N ARG A 795 53.92 38.51 21.60
CA ARG A 795 54.12 39.56 20.60
C ARG A 795 54.41 38.96 19.23
N THR A 796 53.88 39.64 18.23
CA THR A 796 54.45 39.84 16.89
C THR A 796 55.98 39.74 16.87
N GLU A 797 56.52 38.75 16.14
CA GLU A 797 57.82 38.87 15.49
C GLU A 797 57.71 38.36 14.05
N SER A 798 57.85 39.33 13.15
CA SER A 798 58.21 39.15 11.76
C SER A 798 59.68 38.71 11.66
N SER A 799 59.92 37.50 11.17
CA SER A 799 61.07 37.13 10.33
C SER A 799 60.68 35.80 9.68
N GLY A 800 60.64 35.67 8.36
CA GLY A 800 61.73 36.00 7.46
C GLY A 800 62.61 34.75 7.31
N CYS A 801 62.10 33.71 6.65
CA CYS A 801 62.94 32.68 6.07
C CYS A 801 62.62 32.60 4.57
N ALA A 802 63.46 33.28 3.81
CA ALA A 802 63.59 33.20 2.38
C ALA A 802 64.55 32.05 2.01
N HIS A 803 64.53 31.70 0.72
CA HIS A 803 65.46 30.84 -0.05
C HIS A 803 65.04 29.35 -0.16
N GLY A 804 64.89 28.77 -1.35
CA GLY A 804 65.17 29.32 -2.67
C GLY A 804 64.85 28.36 -3.82
N ILE A 805 64.84 28.97 -5.02
CA ILE A 805 64.63 28.46 -6.39
C ILE A 805 63.18 28.10 -6.73
#